data_AF-A0A2M9MMZ8-F1
#
_entry.id   AF-A0A2M9MMZ8-F1
#
_cell.length_a   1.000
_cell.length_b   1.000
_cell.length_c   1.000
_cell.angle_alpha   90.00
_cell.angle_beta   90.00
_cell.angle_gamma   90.00
#
_symmetry.space_group_name_H-M   'P 1'
#
loop_
_entity.id
_entity.type
_entity.pdbx_description
1 polymer ?
#
loop_
_entity_poly.entity_id
_entity_poly.type
_entity_poly.pdbx_seq_one_letter_code
_entity_poly.pdbx_strand_id
1 'polypeptide(L)'
;MKQGLYEQIINNLTRRQLLTLDSSLYEIGIEPLDPEEARKVLSNYLGTVIRRALKIIRESSNDDEALLLQVRACNEIIATLRNTLDNEELREWQLDEQGEVLTYVYSKLNHIRGIKESKIHRPTTPLSQSSLFTGSHSEPNMMSELKAEIITSDQVDLLVSFIKWSGLRFLMEQLEEFTANGGQLRVITTTYMEATDYKAVTELSNLPNTEIKISYDTERTRLHAKAYLFKRDTGFTTAYVGSSNLSNPALTSGLEWNLKVTEKDSYDVLRKIEATFESYWNDREFKSFSFADQEHQLLLQQALGKKKEHERNQLTFPFTLTPYDYQKEILEKLEAQRVIYGRTRNLLVAATGVGKTVVSSFDYKRFADRNQKSRLLFVAHREEILKQSLDTFRFILKNLNFGVLHVGSNQADSIDHLFISIQSFNTLKLTEKTTRDFYDYIIVDEFHHAAAPSYQRLLAYYQPQILLGLTATPERMDGKDILHYFNDTIAAEIRLTDAIDRKLLCPFHYFGVTDSVDLSQVKWSRRGYDLNELENLYSHNKIRASQVINSLKKYVTDLDEVKGLGFCVSVAHALYMAKVFNESGIAAIALHGKSSNDERNSAKRRLVSGEIKVIFVVDLYNEGVDIPEINTVLFLRPTESLTVFLQQLGRGLRLAEGKECLTVLDFIGQVHKEYNFQEKFRALLGKTKHSIQHYVENGFSSLPRGSFIQLERQAQEYILRNIKQTTINKRSLIEKLKHFTEDTGLSLTLDHFTQYHGMSLYEFYGGRNGRRTFRGLMAEADLIEPFEFKNMEYLIKRIPALLSINSRRFLSFLIDYLEDPGKTARTEEERLMLNMFYYTFYRSEPKKQGFLDINQAVQSIVSCKEFRDEIVEILKHNYAHINFVDKKNKFPFVCPLDLHCTYSTDQILAAFGFWNEEKAPAFREGVKYFEDKKTDIFFITLNKSDKDFSPSTLYEDYAINEHLFHWQTQSRISEETNTAKRYIHHRQTENRIALFVREYKEENNYTSPFVFLGEAEYVKHEGNKPMSIVWRLREEMPPELVPAANKAIG
;
A
#
# COMPACT_ATOMS: atom_id res chain seq x y z
N MET A 1 2.71 -7.07 -44.81
CA MET A 1 3.63 -7.21 -43.65
C MET A 1 4.35 -5.89 -43.44
N LYS A 2 4.92 -5.63 -42.25
CA LYS A 2 5.74 -4.42 -42.01
C LYS A 2 7.20 -4.73 -42.39
N GLN A 3 8.01 -3.72 -42.69
CA GLN A 3 9.46 -3.93 -42.89
C GLN A 3 10.12 -4.19 -41.53
N GLY A 4 10.99 -5.21 -41.44
CA GLY A 4 11.67 -5.60 -40.20
C GLY A 4 12.20 -7.04 -40.25
N LEU A 5 12.77 -7.49 -39.13
CA LEU A 5 13.26 -8.86 -38.94
C LEU A 5 12.13 -9.78 -38.46
N TYR A 6 12.10 -11.00 -38.99
CA TYR A 6 11.11 -12.02 -38.66
C TYR A 6 11.80 -13.35 -38.36
N GLU A 7 11.51 -13.93 -37.20
CA GLU A 7 11.94 -15.27 -36.82
C GLU A 7 10.69 -16.12 -36.49
N GLN A 8 9.97 -16.55 -37.53
CA GLN A 8 8.71 -17.30 -37.39
C GLN A 8 8.51 -18.32 -38.50
N ILE A 9 7.76 -19.39 -38.19
CA ILE A 9 7.36 -20.38 -39.18
C ILE A 9 6.42 -19.75 -40.21
N ILE A 10 6.69 -19.99 -41.50
CA ILE A 10 5.79 -19.58 -42.59
C ILE A 10 4.55 -20.48 -42.58
N ASN A 11 3.45 -19.96 -42.04
CA ASN A 11 2.13 -20.61 -42.08
C ASN A 11 1.28 -20.12 -43.28
N ASN A 12 0.05 -20.62 -43.40
CA ASN A 12 -0.87 -20.25 -44.49
C ASN A 12 -1.26 -18.76 -44.52
N LEU A 13 -1.19 -18.06 -43.39
CA LEU A 13 -1.43 -16.61 -43.33
C LEU A 13 -0.19 -15.86 -43.83
N THR A 14 0.99 -16.15 -43.26
CA THR A 14 2.26 -15.53 -43.64
C THR A 14 2.56 -15.76 -45.12
N ARG A 15 2.33 -16.98 -45.62
CA ARG A 15 2.50 -17.31 -47.05
C ARG A 15 1.61 -16.45 -47.94
N ARG A 16 0.34 -16.25 -47.58
CA ARG A 16 -0.56 -15.35 -48.32
C ARG A 16 -0.10 -13.90 -48.27
N GLN A 17 0.39 -13.44 -47.12
CA GLN A 17 0.91 -12.07 -46.98
C GLN A 17 2.21 -11.84 -47.76
N LEU A 18 3.09 -12.84 -47.83
CA LEU A 18 4.31 -12.79 -48.65
C LEU A 18 3.97 -12.70 -50.14
N LEU A 19 2.94 -13.44 -50.60
CA LEU A 19 2.47 -13.38 -51.99
C LEU A 19 1.88 -12.03 -52.39
N THR A 20 1.49 -11.19 -51.43
CA THR A 20 0.99 -9.82 -51.71
C THR A 20 2.10 -8.77 -51.78
N LEU A 21 3.35 -9.12 -51.47
CA LEU A 21 4.49 -8.21 -51.54
C LEU A 21 5.09 -8.24 -52.95
N ASP A 22 5.39 -7.07 -53.48
CA ASP A 22 6.09 -6.92 -54.76
C ASP A 22 7.58 -7.27 -54.58
N SER A 23 8.03 -8.34 -55.24
CA SER A 23 9.41 -8.82 -55.17
C SER A 23 10.43 -7.86 -55.78
N SER A 24 9.99 -6.84 -56.52
CA SER A 24 10.86 -5.77 -57.02
C SER A 24 11.12 -4.66 -56.00
N LEU A 25 10.26 -4.53 -54.98
CA LEU A 25 10.32 -3.48 -53.95
C LEU A 25 10.78 -4.00 -52.58
N TYR A 26 10.67 -5.31 -52.33
CA TYR A 26 10.98 -5.92 -51.04
C TYR A 26 11.95 -7.10 -51.19
N GLU A 27 13.01 -7.10 -50.39
CA GLU A 27 13.90 -8.26 -50.23
C GLU A 27 13.33 -9.20 -49.16
N ILE A 28 13.26 -10.51 -49.45
CA ILE A 28 12.65 -11.52 -48.57
C ILE A 28 13.70 -12.59 -48.26
N GLY A 29 14.16 -12.63 -47.00
CA GLY A 29 15.01 -13.71 -46.48
C GLY A 29 14.18 -14.89 -45.98
N ILE A 30 14.49 -16.12 -46.44
CA ILE A 30 13.86 -17.37 -45.99
C ILE A 30 14.95 -18.41 -45.80
N GLU A 31 14.97 -19.08 -44.64
CA GLU A 31 15.89 -20.17 -44.33
C GLU A 31 15.12 -21.48 -44.07
N PRO A 32 15.66 -22.65 -44.47
CA PRO A 32 15.05 -23.93 -44.13
C PRO A 32 15.17 -24.21 -42.62
N LEU A 33 14.19 -24.93 -42.06
CA LEU A 33 14.26 -25.40 -40.66
C LEU A 33 15.41 -26.39 -40.49
N ASP A 34 16.30 -26.13 -39.54
CA ASP A 34 17.33 -27.08 -39.11
C ASP A 34 16.65 -28.32 -38.48
N PRO A 35 16.90 -29.55 -38.96
CA PRO A 35 16.36 -30.77 -38.37
C PRO A 35 16.62 -30.93 -36.86
N GLU A 36 17.77 -30.47 -36.36
CA GLU A 36 18.13 -30.57 -34.93
C GLU A 36 17.35 -29.57 -34.07
N GLU A 37 17.03 -28.38 -34.60
CA GLU A 37 16.26 -27.35 -33.89
C GLU A 37 14.75 -27.42 -34.17
N ALA A 38 14.33 -28.11 -35.23
CA ALA A 38 12.95 -28.18 -35.71
C ALA A 38 11.97 -28.60 -34.60
N ARG A 39 12.37 -29.54 -33.74
CA ARG A 39 11.54 -29.99 -32.60
C ARG A 39 11.13 -28.83 -31.70
N LYS A 40 12.06 -27.92 -31.37
CA LYS A 40 11.83 -26.78 -30.46
C LYS A 40 11.02 -25.68 -31.15
N VAL A 41 11.33 -25.38 -32.41
CA VAL A 41 10.62 -24.35 -33.17
C VAL A 41 9.17 -24.76 -33.45
N LEU A 42 8.93 -26.02 -33.82
CA LEU A 42 7.58 -26.55 -34.08
C LEU A 42 6.74 -26.69 -32.81
N SER A 43 7.33 -27.13 -31.68
CA SER A 43 6.60 -27.23 -30.41
C SER A 43 6.19 -25.85 -29.89
N ASN A 44 7.06 -24.84 -30.00
CA ASN A 44 6.75 -23.45 -29.65
C ASN A 44 5.61 -22.87 -30.50
N TYR A 45 5.62 -23.15 -31.81
CA TYR A 45 4.54 -22.75 -32.71
C TYR A 45 3.22 -23.42 -32.31
N LEU A 46 3.22 -24.75 -32.10
CA LEU A 46 2.02 -25.48 -31.69
C LEU A 46 1.49 -25.01 -30.34
N GLY A 47 2.37 -24.75 -29.36
CA GLY A 47 1.99 -24.18 -28.06
C GLY A 47 1.31 -22.80 -28.19
N THR A 48 1.75 -21.98 -29.15
CA THR A 48 1.10 -20.69 -29.46
C THR A 48 -0.30 -20.89 -30.06
N VAL A 49 -0.47 -21.87 -30.94
CA VAL A 49 -1.79 -22.23 -31.51
C VAL A 49 -2.73 -22.75 -30.43
N ILE A 50 -2.27 -23.66 -29.58
CA ILE A 50 -3.07 -24.24 -28.48
C ILE A 50 -3.49 -23.16 -27.49
N ARG A 51 -2.59 -22.26 -27.06
CA ARG A 51 -2.94 -21.14 -26.17
C ARG A 51 -4.05 -20.26 -26.74
N ARG A 52 -3.99 -19.94 -28.05
CA ARG A 52 -5.04 -19.18 -28.73
C ARG A 52 -6.36 -19.95 -28.77
N ALA A 53 -6.33 -21.24 -29.09
CA ALA A 53 -7.52 -22.09 -29.10
C ALA A 53 -8.18 -22.16 -27.70
N LEU A 54 -7.39 -22.38 -26.64
CA LEU A 54 -7.89 -22.41 -25.26
C LEU A 54 -8.46 -21.04 -24.83
N LYS A 55 -7.86 -19.92 -25.25
CA LYS A 55 -8.42 -18.57 -25.01
C LYS A 55 -9.78 -18.40 -25.70
N ILE A 56 -9.90 -18.87 -26.94
CA ILE A 56 -11.17 -18.81 -27.70
C ILE A 56 -12.27 -19.63 -27.00
N ILE A 57 -11.95 -20.84 -26.52
CA ILE A 57 -12.88 -21.70 -25.78
C ILE A 57 -13.36 -21.00 -24.50
N ARG A 58 -12.42 -20.41 -23.74
CA ARG A 58 -12.73 -19.66 -22.51
C ARG A 58 -13.66 -18.49 -22.76
N GLU A 59 -13.47 -17.75 -23.86
CA GLU A 59 -14.31 -16.60 -24.22
C GLU A 59 -15.69 -16.99 -24.77
N SER A 60 -15.89 -18.23 -25.22
CA SER A 60 -17.16 -18.71 -25.77
C SER A 60 -18.09 -19.42 -24.78
N SER A 61 -17.63 -19.68 -23.55
CA SER A 61 -18.31 -20.58 -22.61
C SER A 61 -18.52 -19.91 -21.24
N ASN A 62 -19.47 -20.43 -20.44
CA ASN A 62 -19.67 -19.97 -19.05
C ASN A 62 -18.47 -20.35 -18.16
N ASP A 63 -18.25 -19.58 -17.10
CA ASP A 63 -17.06 -19.73 -16.23
C ASP A 63 -16.89 -21.15 -15.66
N ASP A 64 -17.99 -21.81 -15.29
CA ASP A 64 -18.01 -23.15 -14.67
C ASP A 64 -17.75 -24.29 -15.69
N GLU A 65 -18.06 -24.11 -16.97
CA GLU A 65 -17.90 -25.13 -18.02
C GLU A 65 -16.63 -24.95 -18.86
N ALA A 66 -16.10 -23.73 -18.91
CA ALA A 66 -14.95 -23.40 -19.75
C ALA A 66 -13.71 -24.23 -19.41
N LEU A 67 -13.44 -24.48 -18.12
CA LEU A 67 -12.30 -25.28 -17.70
C LEU A 67 -12.42 -26.73 -18.20
N LEU A 68 -13.59 -27.35 -18.04
CA LEU A 68 -13.84 -28.72 -18.49
C LEU A 68 -13.67 -28.85 -20.01
N LEU A 69 -14.18 -27.89 -20.77
CA LEU A 69 -14.01 -27.87 -22.23
C LEU A 69 -12.55 -27.70 -22.65
N GLN A 70 -11.77 -26.90 -21.91
CA GLN A 70 -10.34 -26.76 -22.13
C GLN A 70 -9.58 -28.08 -21.85
N VAL A 71 -9.89 -28.77 -20.75
CA VAL A 71 -9.30 -30.07 -20.40
C VAL A 71 -9.61 -31.12 -21.48
N ARG A 72 -10.87 -31.20 -21.93
CA ARG A 72 -11.28 -32.13 -22.99
C ARG A 72 -10.55 -31.87 -24.31
N ALA A 73 -10.43 -30.62 -24.72
CA ALA A 73 -9.69 -30.25 -25.93
C ALA A 73 -8.21 -30.68 -25.85
N CYS A 74 -7.56 -30.54 -24.70
CA CYS A 74 -6.20 -31.04 -24.49
C CYS A 74 -6.12 -32.57 -24.59
N ASN A 75 -7.06 -33.29 -23.98
CA ASN A 75 -7.11 -34.75 -24.03
C ASN A 75 -7.36 -35.30 -25.44
N GLU A 76 -8.12 -34.59 -26.28
CA GLU A 76 -8.30 -34.93 -27.69
C GLU A 76 -7.00 -34.79 -28.50
N ILE A 77 -6.20 -33.76 -28.21
CA ILE A 77 -4.87 -33.58 -28.82
C ILE A 77 -3.95 -34.74 -28.41
N ILE A 78 -3.93 -35.11 -27.12
CA ILE A 78 -3.14 -36.23 -26.60
C ILE A 78 -3.57 -37.54 -27.26
N ALA A 79 -4.88 -37.79 -27.38
CA ALA A 79 -5.42 -38.97 -28.04
C ALA A 79 -5.03 -39.05 -29.53
N THR A 80 -5.00 -37.90 -30.21
CA THR A 80 -4.55 -37.81 -31.61
C THR A 80 -3.07 -38.18 -31.73
N LEU A 81 -2.22 -37.65 -30.84
CA LEU A 81 -0.80 -38.00 -30.80
C LEU A 81 -0.58 -39.49 -30.50
N ARG A 82 -1.31 -40.05 -29.54
CA ARG A 82 -1.30 -41.48 -29.21
C ARG A 82 -1.59 -42.34 -30.44
N ASN A 83 -2.69 -42.04 -31.14
CA ASN A 83 -3.11 -42.81 -32.31
C ASN A 83 -2.12 -42.64 -33.49
N THR A 84 -1.43 -41.51 -33.59
CA THR A 84 -0.48 -41.23 -34.69
C THR A 84 0.89 -41.86 -34.44
N LEU A 85 1.34 -41.89 -33.19
CA LEU A 85 2.65 -42.41 -32.79
C LEU A 85 2.62 -43.88 -32.34
N ASP A 86 1.43 -44.48 -32.25
CA ASP A 86 1.19 -45.84 -31.74
C ASP A 86 1.86 -46.07 -30.37
N ASN A 87 1.79 -45.06 -29.49
CA ASN A 87 2.43 -45.08 -28.18
C ASN A 87 1.39 -45.01 -27.05
N GLU A 88 1.07 -46.16 -26.48
CA GLU A 88 0.09 -46.30 -25.38
C GLU A 88 0.48 -45.58 -24.09
N GLU A 89 1.75 -45.26 -23.86
CA GLU A 89 2.18 -44.49 -22.66
C GLU A 89 1.55 -43.09 -22.61
N LEU A 90 1.21 -42.51 -23.77
CA LEU A 90 0.54 -41.22 -23.85
C LEU A 90 -0.85 -41.21 -23.20
N ARG A 91 -1.45 -42.39 -22.98
CA ARG A 91 -2.70 -42.52 -22.23
C ARG A 91 -2.55 -42.10 -20.78
N GLU A 92 -1.39 -42.37 -20.16
CA GLU A 92 -1.08 -42.01 -18.77
C GLU A 92 -0.85 -40.50 -18.61
N TRP A 93 -0.68 -39.75 -19.70
CA TRP A 93 -0.48 -38.29 -19.69
C TRP A 93 -1.77 -37.50 -19.90
N GLN A 94 -2.93 -38.17 -19.98
CA GLN A 94 -4.22 -37.51 -20.04
C GLN A 94 -4.49 -36.72 -18.77
N LEU A 95 -5.08 -35.55 -18.93
CA LEU A 95 -5.47 -34.67 -17.84
C LEU A 95 -6.74 -35.20 -17.18
N ASP A 96 -6.78 -35.15 -15.84
CA ASP A 96 -7.98 -35.43 -15.07
C ASP A 96 -9.07 -34.36 -15.32
N GLU A 97 -10.34 -34.79 -15.39
CA GLU A 97 -11.47 -33.91 -15.71
C GLU A 97 -11.73 -32.83 -14.65
N GLN A 98 -11.21 -32.99 -13.43
CA GLN A 98 -11.34 -31.99 -12.36
C GLN A 98 -10.42 -30.78 -12.55
N GLY A 99 -9.41 -30.87 -13.42
CA GLY A 99 -8.54 -29.73 -13.74
C GLY A 99 -7.71 -29.22 -12.54
N GLU A 100 -7.35 -30.12 -11.63
CA GLU A 100 -6.58 -29.79 -10.43
C GLU A 100 -5.08 -29.67 -10.71
N VAL A 101 -4.38 -28.91 -9.85
CA VAL A 101 -2.92 -28.78 -9.91
C VAL A 101 -2.34 -29.34 -8.62
N LEU A 102 -1.47 -30.35 -8.74
CA LEU A 102 -0.73 -30.87 -7.59
C LEU A 102 0.27 -29.81 -7.11
N THR A 103 0.11 -29.35 -5.86
CA THR A 103 0.95 -28.29 -5.30
C THR A 103 2.00 -28.76 -4.29
N TYR A 104 1.77 -29.90 -3.63
CA TYR A 104 2.70 -30.46 -2.64
C TYR A 104 2.35 -31.92 -2.32
N VAL A 105 3.34 -32.68 -1.86
CA VAL A 105 3.17 -34.02 -1.28
C VAL A 105 4.09 -34.12 -0.05
N TYR A 106 3.52 -34.40 1.12
CA TYR A 106 4.29 -34.59 2.35
C TYR A 106 3.78 -35.82 3.10
N SER A 107 4.70 -36.59 3.68
CA SER A 107 4.34 -37.70 4.57
C SER A 107 3.69 -37.18 5.85
N LYS A 108 2.56 -37.78 6.23
CA LYS A 108 1.91 -37.55 7.54
C LYS A 108 2.49 -38.46 8.64
N LEU A 109 3.23 -39.50 8.28
CA LEU A 109 3.84 -40.45 9.21
C LEU A 109 5.10 -39.83 9.85
N ASN A 110 5.23 -39.96 11.18
CA ASN A 110 6.36 -39.46 11.97
C ASN A 110 6.66 -37.95 11.82
N HIS A 111 5.69 -37.18 11.31
CA HIS A 111 5.82 -35.73 11.15
C HIS A 111 4.78 -35.03 12.02
N ILE A 112 5.13 -33.89 12.60
CA ILE A 112 4.21 -33.09 13.44
C ILE A 112 2.92 -32.67 12.69
N ARG A 113 2.96 -32.75 11.35
CA ARG A 113 1.87 -32.48 10.41
C ARG A 113 0.77 -33.54 10.41
N GLY A 114 1.05 -34.77 10.88
CA GLY A 114 0.01 -35.78 11.11
C GLY A 114 -0.89 -35.44 12.31
N ILE A 115 -0.46 -34.52 13.18
CA ILE A 115 -1.12 -34.15 14.45
C ILE A 115 -1.65 -32.70 14.39
N LYS A 116 -0.96 -31.77 13.71
CA LYS A 116 -1.40 -30.39 13.48
C LYS A 116 -1.51 -30.08 11.99
N GLU A 117 -2.67 -29.59 11.56
CA GLU A 117 -2.81 -28.90 10.27
C GLU A 117 -1.97 -27.62 10.31
N SER A 118 -0.80 -27.65 9.67
CA SER A 118 0.05 -26.48 9.47
C SER A 118 -0.02 -26.06 8.01
N LYS A 119 -0.08 -24.75 7.78
CA LYS A 119 -0.15 -24.17 6.44
C LYS A 119 1.20 -24.36 5.73
N ILE A 120 1.17 -24.76 4.47
CA ILE A 120 2.40 -25.00 3.69
C ILE A 120 2.88 -23.66 3.12
N HIS A 121 4.13 -23.32 3.45
CA HIS A 121 4.81 -22.17 2.89
C HIS A 121 5.23 -22.51 1.45
N ARG A 122 4.76 -21.74 0.48
CA ARG A 122 5.13 -21.82 -0.94
C ARG A 122 5.38 -20.42 -1.46
N PRO A 123 6.25 -20.25 -2.47
CA PRO A 123 6.36 -18.97 -3.17
C PRO A 123 5.00 -18.54 -3.72
N THR A 124 4.74 -17.24 -3.70
CA THR A 124 3.53 -16.64 -4.26
C THR A 124 3.54 -16.77 -5.77
N THR A 125 4.72 -16.64 -6.39
CA THR A 125 4.89 -16.90 -7.82
C THR A 125 4.90 -18.41 -8.14
N PRO A 126 4.29 -18.86 -9.25
CA PRO A 126 4.29 -20.28 -9.62
C PRO A 126 5.69 -20.86 -9.82
N LEU A 127 5.93 -22.08 -9.34
CA LEU A 127 7.18 -22.81 -9.58
C LEU A 127 7.32 -23.33 -11.03
N SER A 128 6.26 -23.24 -11.82
CA SER A 128 6.22 -23.73 -13.20
C SER A 128 6.30 -22.64 -14.27
N GLN A 129 6.34 -21.37 -13.88
CA GLN A 129 6.32 -20.24 -14.81
C GLN A 129 7.36 -19.19 -14.40
N SER A 130 8.17 -18.74 -15.37
CA SER A 130 9.13 -17.67 -15.12
C SER A 130 8.41 -16.36 -14.82
N SER A 131 9.02 -15.52 -13.97
CA SER A 131 8.45 -14.24 -13.53
C SER A 131 9.53 -13.18 -13.48
N LEU A 132 9.20 -11.96 -13.89
CA LEU A 132 10.07 -10.80 -13.72
C LEU A 132 9.73 -10.12 -12.40
N PHE A 133 10.75 -9.61 -11.72
CA PHE A 133 10.64 -8.78 -10.52
C PHE A 133 11.36 -7.48 -10.81
N THR A 134 10.65 -6.35 -10.72
CA THR A 134 11.15 -5.00 -10.98
C THR A 134 11.20 -4.11 -9.74
N GLY A 135 10.69 -4.60 -8.60
CA GLY A 135 10.54 -3.82 -7.35
C GLY A 135 9.27 -2.97 -7.31
N SER A 136 8.24 -3.38 -8.08
CA SER A 136 6.92 -2.75 -8.09
C SER A 136 6.12 -3.04 -6.81
N HIS A 137 5.18 -2.17 -6.44
CA HIS A 137 4.34 -2.33 -5.24
C HIS A 137 3.31 -3.48 -5.34
N SER A 138 3.01 -3.90 -6.57
CA SER A 138 2.04 -4.96 -6.87
C SER A 138 2.68 -6.32 -7.09
N GLU A 139 4.01 -6.39 -7.20
CA GLU A 139 4.74 -7.64 -7.32
C GLU A 139 5.02 -8.25 -5.93
N PRO A 140 5.11 -9.58 -5.82
CA PRO A 140 5.61 -10.21 -4.60
C PRO A 140 7.01 -9.68 -4.31
N ASN A 141 7.22 -9.23 -3.08
CA ASN A 141 8.54 -8.80 -2.63
C ASN A 141 9.55 -9.96 -2.82
N MET A 142 10.66 -9.71 -3.53
CA MET A 142 11.69 -10.71 -3.77
C MET A 142 12.19 -11.33 -2.45
N MET A 143 12.31 -10.53 -1.37
CA MET A 143 12.64 -11.04 -0.04
C MET A 143 11.65 -12.11 0.45
N SER A 144 10.34 -11.87 0.29
CA SER A 144 9.29 -12.82 0.69
C SER A 144 9.34 -14.10 -0.15
N GLU A 145 9.62 -13.98 -1.44
CA GLU A 145 9.82 -15.15 -2.33
C GLU A 145 11.04 -15.96 -1.90
N LEU A 146 12.20 -15.33 -1.71
CA LEU A 146 13.43 -16.02 -1.29
C LEU A 146 13.22 -16.78 0.03
N LYS A 147 12.51 -16.21 1.00
CA LYS A 147 12.15 -16.92 2.25
C LYS A 147 11.39 -18.21 2.00
N ALA A 148 10.37 -18.16 1.14
CA ALA A 148 9.58 -19.33 0.80
C ALA A 148 10.37 -20.34 -0.05
N GLU A 149 11.23 -19.86 -0.95
CA GLU A 149 12.11 -20.69 -1.76
C GLU A 149 13.10 -21.46 -0.89
N ILE A 150 13.76 -20.81 0.08
CA ILE A 150 14.72 -21.42 1.01
C ILE A 150 14.09 -22.58 1.80
N ILE A 151 12.92 -22.38 2.40
CA ILE A 151 12.26 -23.43 3.22
C ILE A 151 11.80 -24.62 2.36
N THR A 152 11.56 -24.41 1.06
CA THR A 152 10.97 -25.43 0.16
C THR A 152 11.96 -26.06 -0.81
N SER A 153 13.23 -25.67 -0.77
CA SER A 153 14.31 -26.28 -1.53
C SER A 153 14.97 -27.42 -0.77
N ASP A 154 15.65 -28.30 -1.50
CA ASP A 154 16.52 -29.34 -0.94
C ASP A 154 17.98 -28.82 -0.83
N GLN A 155 18.37 -27.92 -1.75
CA GLN A 155 19.68 -27.27 -1.76
C GLN A 155 19.57 -25.80 -2.23
N VAL A 156 20.32 -24.91 -1.58
CA VAL A 156 20.40 -23.48 -1.90
C VAL A 156 21.82 -23.11 -2.32
N ASP A 157 21.95 -22.57 -3.54
CA ASP A 157 23.21 -22.11 -4.12
C ASP A 157 23.13 -20.58 -4.34
N LEU A 158 23.97 -19.82 -3.63
CA LEU A 158 24.02 -18.36 -3.70
C LEU A 158 25.31 -17.90 -4.38
N LEU A 159 25.19 -17.19 -5.49
CA LEU A 159 26.30 -16.51 -6.17
C LEU A 159 26.04 -15.01 -6.15
N VAL A 160 26.68 -14.28 -5.24
CA VAL A 160 26.43 -12.85 -5.05
C VAL A 160 27.72 -12.07 -4.94
N SER A 161 27.77 -10.91 -5.59
CA SER A 161 28.98 -10.08 -5.60
C SER A 161 29.28 -9.44 -4.25
N PHE A 162 28.26 -9.13 -3.43
CA PHE A 162 28.47 -8.74 -2.04
C PHE A 162 27.27 -9.10 -1.16
N ILE A 163 27.54 -9.23 0.14
CA ILE A 163 26.56 -9.59 1.16
C ILE A 163 26.52 -8.53 2.25
N LYS A 164 25.39 -7.84 2.40
CA LYS A 164 25.15 -6.89 3.50
C LYS A 164 24.35 -7.56 4.60
N TRP A 165 24.73 -7.31 5.85
CA TRP A 165 23.96 -7.77 7.02
C TRP A 165 22.55 -7.19 7.00
N SER A 166 22.39 -5.96 6.50
CA SER A 166 21.09 -5.31 6.37
C SER A 166 20.10 -6.11 5.53
N GLY A 167 20.56 -6.86 4.52
CA GLY A 167 19.72 -7.79 3.74
C GLY A 167 19.66 -9.20 4.33
N LEU A 168 20.83 -9.75 4.70
CA LEU A 168 20.95 -11.14 5.17
C LEU A 168 20.12 -11.42 6.43
N ARG A 169 20.10 -10.50 7.40
CA ARG A 169 19.44 -10.70 8.70
C ARG A 169 17.97 -11.08 8.59
N PHE A 170 17.32 -10.73 7.48
CA PHE A 170 15.93 -11.06 7.21
C PHE A 170 15.71 -12.50 6.77
N LEU A 171 16.72 -13.16 6.22
CA LEU A 171 16.69 -14.56 5.77
C LEU A 171 17.26 -15.53 6.83
N MET A 172 17.94 -15.02 7.86
CA MET A 172 18.65 -15.86 8.84
C MET A 172 17.76 -16.91 9.50
N GLU A 173 16.56 -16.55 9.94
CA GLU A 173 15.62 -17.50 10.54
C GLU A 173 15.27 -18.66 9.60
N GLN A 174 15.06 -18.36 8.31
CA GLN A 174 14.74 -19.37 7.29
C GLN A 174 15.96 -20.22 6.92
N LEU A 175 17.16 -19.61 6.86
CA LEU A 175 18.40 -20.32 6.61
C LEU A 175 18.78 -21.24 7.77
N GLU A 176 18.58 -20.79 9.03
CA GLU A 176 18.74 -21.61 10.24
C GLU A 176 17.79 -22.82 10.22
N GLU A 177 16.50 -22.60 9.94
CA GLU A 177 15.53 -23.69 9.83
C GLU A 177 15.87 -24.67 8.69
N PHE A 178 16.19 -24.15 7.51
CA PHE A 178 16.53 -24.97 6.33
C PHE A 178 17.77 -25.85 6.58
N THR A 179 18.85 -25.25 7.08
CA THR A 179 20.10 -25.96 7.32
C THR A 179 19.99 -26.95 8.48
N ALA A 180 19.24 -26.63 9.54
CA ALA A 180 18.97 -27.55 10.65
C ALA A 180 18.13 -28.76 10.23
N ASN A 181 17.26 -28.61 9.24
CA ASN A 181 16.46 -29.70 8.68
C ASN A 181 17.20 -30.58 7.67
N GLY A 182 18.51 -30.36 7.46
CA GLY A 182 19.36 -31.16 6.58
C GLY A 182 19.57 -30.58 5.17
N GLY A 183 19.02 -29.40 4.89
CA GLY A 183 19.25 -28.70 3.63
C GLY A 183 20.69 -28.20 3.47
N GLN A 184 21.24 -28.27 2.26
CA GLN A 184 22.61 -27.84 1.97
C GLN A 184 22.66 -26.40 1.46
N LEU A 185 23.49 -25.55 2.08
CA LEU A 185 23.71 -24.16 1.67
C LEU A 185 25.12 -23.95 1.13
N ARG A 186 25.25 -23.46 -0.11
CA ARG A 186 26.52 -23.13 -0.75
C ARG A 186 26.55 -21.66 -1.15
N VAL A 187 27.56 -20.91 -0.71
CA VAL A 187 27.68 -19.46 -0.96
C VAL A 187 29.01 -19.13 -1.62
N ILE A 188 28.96 -18.48 -2.78
CA ILE A 188 30.11 -17.84 -3.44
C ILE A 188 29.97 -16.33 -3.32
N THR A 189 31.01 -15.68 -2.79
CA THR A 189 31.06 -14.21 -2.68
C THR A 189 32.48 -13.67 -2.93
N THR A 190 32.63 -12.34 -2.94
CA THR A 190 33.93 -11.66 -3.10
C THR A 190 34.08 -10.51 -2.08
N THR A 191 35.32 -10.12 -1.81
CA THR A 191 35.68 -8.91 -1.04
C THR A 191 35.81 -7.66 -1.92
N TYR A 192 35.52 -7.77 -3.22
CA TYR A 192 35.56 -6.67 -4.18
C TYR A 192 34.75 -5.43 -3.70
N MET A 193 35.35 -4.24 -3.80
CA MET A 193 34.83 -2.94 -3.32
C MET A 193 34.51 -2.82 -1.82
N GLU A 194 34.95 -3.76 -0.98
CA GLU A 194 34.71 -3.74 0.49
C GLU A 194 33.20 -3.66 0.84
N ALA A 195 32.34 -4.11 -0.06
CA ALA A 195 30.89 -4.01 0.10
C ALA A 195 30.29 -5.17 0.91
N THR A 196 31.03 -6.24 1.18
CA THR A 196 30.56 -7.37 2.00
C THR A 196 30.79 -7.10 3.49
N ASP A 197 29.76 -7.25 4.32
CA ASP A 197 29.87 -7.02 5.76
C ASP A 197 30.49 -8.26 6.44
N TYR A 198 31.52 -8.04 7.27
CA TYR A 198 32.19 -9.10 8.03
C TYR A 198 31.22 -9.94 8.87
N LYS A 199 30.27 -9.27 9.53
CA LYS A 199 29.22 -9.91 10.33
C LYS A 199 28.39 -10.89 9.50
N ALA A 200 28.07 -10.55 8.25
CA ALA A 200 27.22 -11.39 7.42
C ALA A 200 27.89 -12.72 7.04
N VAL A 201 29.17 -12.68 6.69
CA VAL A 201 29.94 -13.90 6.37
C VAL A 201 30.13 -14.77 7.61
N THR A 202 30.36 -14.14 8.76
CA THR A 202 30.53 -14.83 10.04
C THR A 202 29.27 -15.60 10.44
N GLU A 203 28.11 -14.95 10.39
CA GLU A 203 26.83 -15.57 10.77
C GLU A 203 26.42 -16.70 9.82
N LEU A 204 26.67 -16.55 8.51
CA LEU A 204 26.46 -17.64 7.55
C LEU A 204 27.37 -18.85 7.84
N SER A 205 28.64 -18.61 8.19
CA SER A 205 29.59 -19.70 8.46
C SER A 205 29.26 -20.50 9.71
N ASN A 206 28.44 -19.96 10.62
CA ASN A 206 28.03 -20.64 11.85
C ASN A 206 26.82 -21.58 11.63
N LEU A 207 26.18 -21.54 10.47
CA LEU A 207 25.05 -22.41 10.15
C LEU A 207 25.52 -23.85 9.87
N PRO A 208 24.77 -24.89 10.29
CA PRO A 208 25.06 -26.26 9.91
C PRO A 208 24.94 -26.44 8.38
N ASN A 209 25.53 -27.51 7.83
CA ASN A 209 25.41 -27.86 6.40
C ASN A 209 25.68 -26.70 5.41
N THR A 210 26.58 -25.78 5.79
CA THR A 210 26.86 -24.55 5.04
C THR A 210 28.32 -24.51 4.60
N GLU A 211 28.55 -24.23 3.32
CA GLU A 211 29.87 -24.05 2.73
C GLU A 211 29.97 -22.66 2.08
N ILE A 212 31.04 -21.92 2.39
CA ILE A 212 31.28 -20.58 1.85
C ILE A 212 32.62 -20.56 1.13
N LYS A 213 32.64 -20.02 -0.09
CA LYS A 213 33.87 -19.71 -0.83
C LYS A 213 33.95 -18.23 -1.17
N ILE A 214 35.12 -17.64 -0.94
CA ILE A 214 35.37 -16.20 -1.09
C ILE A 214 36.54 -15.98 -2.05
N SER A 215 36.34 -15.11 -3.04
CA SER A 215 37.46 -14.53 -3.79
C SER A 215 37.95 -13.26 -3.10
N TYR A 216 39.25 -13.22 -2.80
CA TYR A 216 39.92 -12.11 -2.10
C TYR A 216 40.66 -11.16 -3.06
N ASP A 217 40.54 -11.37 -4.38
CA ASP A 217 41.17 -10.51 -5.38
C ASP A 217 40.39 -9.19 -5.49
N THR A 218 41.06 -8.07 -5.21
CA THR A 218 40.47 -6.72 -5.20
C THR A 218 40.68 -5.97 -6.51
N GLU A 219 41.50 -6.49 -7.44
CA GLU A 219 41.93 -5.75 -8.64
C GLU A 219 41.56 -6.43 -9.97
N ARG A 220 41.46 -7.77 -10.02
CA ARG A 220 41.38 -8.49 -11.32
C ARG A 220 40.07 -9.21 -11.61
N THR A 221 39.26 -9.58 -10.62
CA THR A 221 38.06 -10.37 -10.89
C THR A 221 36.75 -9.61 -10.84
N ARG A 222 36.03 -9.69 -11.96
CA ARG A 222 34.76 -9.04 -12.25
C ARG A 222 33.60 -9.97 -11.91
N LEU A 223 33.59 -10.61 -10.74
CA LEU A 223 32.41 -11.36 -10.30
C LEU A 223 31.31 -10.36 -9.92
N HIS A 224 30.53 -9.97 -10.92
CA HIS A 224 29.33 -9.15 -10.76
C HIS A 224 28.04 -9.96 -10.97
N ALA A 225 28.16 -11.29 -11.04
CA ALA A 225 27.02 -12.20 -11.17
C ALA A 225 26.20 -12.21 -9.86
N LYS A 226 24.89 -12.28 -10.02
CA LYS A 226 23.91 -12.32 -8.93
C LYS A 226 22.87 -13.36 -9.30
N ALA A 227 23.02 -14.53 -8.70
CA ALA A 227 22.18 -15.67 -8.95
C ALA A 227 21.82 -16.35 -7.62
N TYR A 228 20.55 -16.65 -7.46
CA TYR A 228 19.99 -17.39 -6.33
C TYR A 228 19.34 -18.64 -6.89
N LEU A 229 19.88 -19.81 -6.59
CA LEU A 229 19.43 -21.08 -7.16
C LEU A 229 18.87 -21.98 -6.05
N PHE A 230 17.64 -22.45 -6.25
CA PHE A 230 16.85 -23.23 -5.30
C PHE A 230 16.52 -24.58 -5.92
N LYS A 231 17.37 -25.58 -5.64
CA LYS A 231 17.27 -26.92 -6.21
C LYS A 231 16.22 -27.75 -5.49
N ARG A 232 15.45 -28.48 -6.30
CA ARG A 232 14.43 -29.40 -5.83
C ARG A 232 14.51 -30.72 -6.58
N ASP A 233 14.55 -31.82 -5.84
CA ASP A 233 14.58 -33.18 -6.42
C ASP A 233 13.29 -33.53 -7.17
N THR A 234 12.22 -32.76 -6.92
CA THR A 234 10.92 -32.86 -7.61
C THR A 234 10.94 -32.38 -9.06
N GLY A 235 12.05 -31.79 -9.55
CA GLY A 235 12.15 -31.23 -10.91
C GLY A 235 11.41 -29.90 -11.08
N PHE A 236 11.29 -29.14 -9.99
CA PHE A 236 10.76 -27.77 -9.92
C PHE A 236 11.81 -26.79 -9.40
N THR A 237 13.04 -26.95 -9.88
CA THR A 237 14.15 -26.06 -9.52
C THR A 237 13.88 -24.65 -10.07
N THR A 238 14.26 -23.63 -9.29
CA THR A 238 14.08 -22.22 -9.64
C THR A 238 15.39 -21.47 -9.48
N ALA A 239 15.63 -20.49 -10.34
CA ALA A 239 16.80 -19.63 -10.29
C ALA A 239 16.38 -18.17 -10.46
N TYR A 240 16.88 -17.27 -9.62
CA TYR A 240 16.69 -15.82 -9.76
C TYR A 240 17.99 -15.23 -10.25
N VAL A 241 17.97 -14.60 -11.42
CA VAL A 241 19.15 -13.97 -12.03
C VAL A 241 18.83 -12.52 -12.34
N GLY A 242 19.69 -11.61 -11.90
CA GLY A 242 19.42 -10.19 -12.08
C GLY A 242 20.48 -9.26 -11.53
N SER A 243 20.03 -8.07 -11.12
CA SER A 243 20.88 -7.01 -10.60
C SER A 243 20.87 -6.93 -9.06
N SER A 244 20.03 -7.71 -8.36
CA SER A 244 19.93 -7.68 -6.90
C SER A 244 21.03 -8.45 -6.18
N ASN A 245 21.80 -7.75 -5.33
CA ASN A 245 22.69 -8.37 -4.36
C ASN A 245 21.95 -8.70 -3.05
N LEU A 246 22.61 -9.39 -2.12
CA LEU A 246 22.05 -9.66 -0.80
C LEU A 246 22.13 -8.42 0.11
N SER A 247 21.39 -7.38 -0.23
CA SER A 247 21.25 -6.13 0.53
C SER A 247 19.80 -5.69 0.63
N ASN A 248 19.47 -4.88 1.63
CA ASN A 248 18.08 -4.45 1.82
C ASN A 248 17.52 -3.68 0.61
N PRO A 249 18.18 -2.63 0.06
CA PRO A 249 17.66 -1.94 -1.10
C PRO A 249 17.42 -2.90 -2.27
N ALA A 250 18.40 -3.75 -2.58
CA ALA A 250 18.33 -4.66 -3.73
C ALA A 250 17.20 -5.70 -3.64
N LEU A 251 16.85 -6.16 -2.44
CA LEU A 251 15.84 -7.21 -2.26
C LEU A 251 14.43 -6.67 -2.00
N THR A 252 14.25 -5.37 -1.77
CA THR A 252 12.97 -4.80 -1.34
C THR A 252 12.51 -3.56 -2.12
N SER A 253 13.40 -2.63 -2.49
CA SER A 253 13.00 -1.28 -2.96
C SER A 253 13.83 -0.69 -4.09
N GLY A 254 14.93 -1.33 -4.43
CA GLY A 254 15.74 -1.00 -5.59
C GLY A 254 14.91 -1.21 -6.85
N LEU A 255 15.13 -0.34 -7.83
CA LEU A 255 14.66 -0.56 -9.19
C LEU A 255 15.60 -1.60 -9.82
N GLU A 256 15.39 -2.86 -9.47
CA GLU A 256 16.23 -3.99 -9.85
C GLU A 256 15.44 -4.89 -10.78
N TRP A 257 16.09 -5.45 -11.79
CA TRP A 257 15.44 -6.41 -12.68
C TRP A 257 15.97 -7.79 -12.33
N ASN A 258 15.08 -8.64 -11.80
CA ASN A 258 15.40 -10.04 -11.50
C ASN A 258 14.43 -10.95 -12.22
N LEU A 259 14.98 -11.84 -13.04
CA LEU A 259 14.20 -12.86 -13.71
C LEU A 259 14.26 -14.13 -12.88
N LYS A 260 13.11 -14.56 -12.36
CA LYS A 260 12.91 -15.93 -11.90
C LYS A 260 12.75 -16.82 -13.12
N VAL A 261 13.70 -17.71 -13.32
CA VAL A 261 13.68 -18.79 -14.30
C VAL A 261 13.25 -20.07 -13.59
N THR A 262 12.34 -20.81 -14.20
CA THR A 262 11.87 -22.10 -13.65
C THR A 262 12.25 -23.25 -14.55
N GLU A 263 12.51 -24.42 -13.96
CA GLU A 263 12.89 -25.62 -14.69
C GLU A 263 11.83 -26.07 -15.72
N LYS A 264 10.53 -25.86 -15.41
CA LYS A 264 9.43 -26.24 -16.31
C LYS A 264 9.26 -25.31 -17.51
N ASP A 265 9.61 -24.03 -17.36
CA ASP A 265 9.43 -23.02 -18.41
C ASP A 265 10.70 -22.86 -19.28
N SER A 266 11.88 -23.04 -18.70
CA SER A 266 13.17 -22.81 -19.38
C SER A 266 14.27 -23.75 -18.88
N TYR A 267 14.09 -25.05 -19.15
CA TYR A 267 15.01 -26.12 -18.78
C TYR A 267 16.47 -25.86 -19.21
N ASP A 268 16.70 -25.54 -20.48
CA ASP A 268 18.05 -25.33 -21.04
C ASP A 268 18.80 -24.18 -20.34
N VAL A 269 18.09 -23.10 -20.02
CA VAL A 269 18.65 -21.92 -19.36
C VAL A 269 19.07 -22.27 -17.94
N LEU A 270 18.23 -23.01 -17.22
CA LEU A 270 18.49 -23.40 -15.84
C LEU A 270 19.69 -24.36 -15.72
N ARG A 271 19.81 -25.32 -16.64
CA ARG A 271 20.99 -26.21 -16.72
C ARG A 271 22.28 -25.44 -17.01
N LYS A 272 22.21 -24.39 -17.84
CA LYS A 272 23.36 -23.51 -18.09
C LYS A 272 23.75 -22.70 -16.85
N ILE A 273 22.78 -22.21 -16.08
CA ILE A 273 23.03 -21.50 -14.81
C ILE A 273 23.71 -22.43 -13.81
N GLU A 274 23.20 -23.65 -13.65
CA GLU A 274 23.80 -24.68 -12.78
C GLU A 274 25.24 -25.02 -13.18
N ALA A 275 25.47 -25.31 -14.46
CA ALA A 275 26.81 -25.62 -14.96
C ALA A 275 27.80 -24.46 -14.73
N THR A 276 27.33 -23.22 -14.88
CA THR A 276 28.13 -22.02 -14.62
C THR A 276 28.45 -21.87 -13.13
N PHE A 277 27.47 -22.11 -12.25
CA PHE A 277 27.70 -22.11 -10.81
C PHE A 277 28.74 -23.14 -10.40
N GLU A 278 28.63 -24.39 -10.90
CA GLU A 278 29.61 -25.44 -10.62
C GLU A 278 31.01 -25.09 -11.15
N SER A 279 31.11 -24.42 -12.29
CA SER A 279 32.38 -23.93 -12.80
C SER A 279 33.04 -22.95 -11.84
N TYR A 280 32.30 -21.99 -11.28
CA TYR A 280 32.83 -21.06 -10.27
C TYR A 280 33.10 -21.74 -8.93
N TRP A 281 32.23 -22.64 -8.50
CA TRP A 281 32.38 -23.38 -7.25
C TRP A 281 33.69 -24.17 -7.22
N ASN A 282 34.12 -24.71 -8.37
CA ASN A 282 35.35 -25.50 -8.49
C ASN A 282 36.56 -24.70 -9.01
N ASP A 283 36.43 -23.39 -9.19
CA ASP A 283 37.55 -22.52 -9.56
C ASP A 283 38.52 -22.35 -8.38
N ARG A 284 39.82 -22.28 -8.68
CA ARG A 284 40.90 -22.13 -7.70
C ARG A 284 40.95 -20.72 -7.10
N GLU A 285 40.31 -19.74 -7.74
CA GLU A 285 40.23 -18.37 -7.24
C GLU A 285 39.38 -18.24 -5.97
N PHE A 286 38.31 -19.03 -5.86
CA PHE A 286 37.41 -19.01 -4.71
C PHE A 286 37.90 -19.96 -3.62
N LYS A 287 38.38 -19.38 -2.51
CA LYS A 287 38.91 -20.14 -1.37
C LYS A 287 37.82 -20.44 -0.37
N SER A 288 37.79 -21.65 0.17
CA SER A 288 36.88 -22.02 1.25
C SER A 288 37.12 -21.16 2.48
N PHE A 289 36.04 -20.71 3.12
CA PHE A 289 36.05 -19.93 4.35
C PHE A 289 35.39 -20.74 5.48
N SER A 290 35.98 -20.69 6.66
CA SER A 290 35.43 -21.24 7.89
C SER A 290 35.76 -20.32 9.04
N PHE A 291 34.75 -19.89 9.79
CA PHE A 291 34.95 -19.04 10.96
C PHE A 291 35.71 -19.74 12.08
N ALA A 292 35.75 -21.07 12.13
CA ALA A 292 36.55 -21.79 13.13
C ALA A 292 38.08 -21.61 12.94
N ASP A 293 38.51 -21.14 11.77
CA ASP A 293 39.91 -20.93 11.42
C ASP A 293 40.34 -19.47 11.63
N GLN A 294 41.33 -19.25 12.51
CA GLN A 294 41.85 -17.92 12.82
C GLN A 294 42.54 -17.25 11.63
N GLU A 295 43.15 -18.02 10.72
CA GLU A 295 43.82 -17.49 9.53
C GLU A 295 42.80 -16.90 8.55
N HIS A 296 41.65 -17.56 8.38
CA HIS A 296 40.54 -17.07 7.56
C HIS A 296 39.91 -15.79 8.12
N GLN A 297 39.73 -15.71 9.44
CA GLN A 297 39.21 -14.49 10.08
C GLN A 297 40.14 -13.30 9.82
N LEU A 298 41.44 -13.48 10.02
CA LEU A 298 42.44 -12.42 9.82
C LEU A 298 42.51 -11.98 8.37
N LEU A 299 42.51 -12.93 7.43
CA LEU A 299 42.52 -12.67 5.99
C LEU A 299 41.31 -11.85 5.54
N LEU A 300 40.11 -12.19 6.01
CA LEU A 300 38.88 -11.47 5.69
C LEU A 300 38.87 -10.06 6.31
N GLN A 301 39.29 -9.91 7.56
CA GLN A 301 39.41 -8.59 8.21
C GLN A 301 40.41 -7.68 7.51
N GLN A 302 41.55 -8.23 7.06
CA GLN A 302 42.55 -7.48 6.29
C GLN A 302 42.01 -7.07 4.91
N ALA A 303 41.27 -7.95 4.24
CA ALA A 303 40.70 -7.67 2.91
C ALA A 303 39.57 -6.62 2.94
N LEU A 304 38.87 -6.46 4.07
CA LEU A 304 37.78 -5.48 4.26
C LEU A 304 38.24 -4.18 4.97
N GLY A 305 39.52 -4.07 5.34
CA GLY A 305 40.02 -3.08 6.30
C GLY A 305 40.69 -1.81 5.76
N LYS A 306 40.62 -1.45 4.46
CA LYS A 306 41.28 -0.21 3.98
C LYS A 306 40.37 1.03 4.12
N LYS A 307 40.88 2.00 4.88
CA LYS A 307 40.32 3.34 5.19
C LYS A 307 39.50 4.02 4.07
N LYS A 308 38.29 4.48 4.43
CA LYS A 308 37.56 5.60 3.80
C LYS A 308 38.27 6.92 4.08
N GLU A 309 38.99 7.46 3.10
CA GLU A 309 39.43 8.86 3.09
C GLU A 309 38.38 9.76 2.44
N HIS A 310 38.26 10.96 3.02
CA HIS A 310 37.31 12.02 2.76
C HIS A 310 37.25 12.51 1.31
N GLU A 311 36.03 12.73 0.78
CA GLU A 311 35.72 13.93 -0.02
C GLU A 311 34.30 14.42 0.27
N ARG A 312 34.22 15.51 1.04
CA ARG A 312 33.04 16.38 1.12
C ARG A 312 33.32 17.58 0.24
N ASN A 313 32.57 17.74 -0.85
CA ASN A 313 32.46 19.01 -1.53
C ASN A 313 31.01 19.48 -1.55
N GLN A 314 30.82 20.70 -1.06
CA GLN A 314 29.58 21.45 -1.04
C GLN A 314 29.15 21.79 -2.48
N LEU A 315 27.92 21.44 -2.83
CA LEU A 315 27.22 22.00 -3.98
C LEU A 315 25.98 22.73 -3.49
N THR A 316 26.01 24.06 -3.58
CA THR A 316 24.83 24.91 -3.42
C THR A 316 24.17 25.01 -4.80
N PHE A 317 23.04 24.31 -5.00
CA PHE A 317 22.23 24.48 -6.20
C PHE A 317 21.11 25.50 -5.96
N PRO A 318 20.90 26.48 -6.86
CA PRO A 318 19.72 27.33 -6.81
C PRO A 318 18.54 26.60 -7.46
N PHE A 319 17.87 25.70 -6.72
CA PHE A 319 16.64 25.09 -7.23
C PHE A 319 15.43 26.00 -6.99
N THR A 320 14.64 26.25 -8.03
CA THR A 320 13.26 26.69 -7.84
C THR A 320 12.46 25.52 -7.29
N LEU A 321 11.98 25.60 -6.05
CA LEU A 321 11.11 24.58 -5.49
C LEU A 321 9.76 24.60 -6.24
N THR A 322 9.40 23.48 -6.88
CA THR A 322 8.05 23.21 -7.36
C THR A 322 7.38 22.20 -6.43
N PRO A 323 6.06 22.31 -6.18
CA PRO A 323 5.37 21.35 -5.32
C PRO A 323 5.38 19.96 -5.96
N TYR A 324 5.72 18.95 -5.16
CA TYR A 324 5.61 17.53 -5.56
C TYR A 324 4.13 17.15 -5.80
N ASP A 325 3.87 16.08 -6.54
CA ASP A 325 2.49 15.72 -6.92
C ASP A 325 1.58 15.44 -5.71
N TYR A 326 2.11 14.89 -4.61
CA TYR A 326 1.36 14.75 -3.35
C TYR A 326 1.00 16.09 -2.72
N GLN A 327 1.89 17.09 -2.84
CA GLN A 327 1.63 18.43 -2.31
C GLN A 327 0.55 19.10 -3.17
N LYS A 328 0.54 18.86 -4.48
CA LYS A 328 -0.56 19.29 -5.36
C LYS A 328 -1.88 18.65 -4.96
N GLU A 329 -1.91 17.33 -4.72
CA GLU A 329 -3.11 16.60 -4.26
C GLU A 329 -3.68 17.22 -2.97
N ILE A 330 -2.82 17.55 -2.00
CA ILE A 330 -3.24 18.20 -0.76
C ILE A 330 -3.76 19.62 -1.03
N LEU A 331 -3.07 20.39 -1.86
CA LEU A 331 -3.50 21.74 -2.22
C LEU A 331 -4.86 21.72 -2.95
N GLU A 332 -5.11 20.70 -3.77
CA GLU A 332 -6.42 20.47 -4.42
C GLU A 332 -7.49 20.08 -3.41
N LYS A 333 -7.19 19.19 -2.45
CA LYS A 333 -8.11 18.85 -1.36
C LYS A 333 -8.47 20.08 -0.51
N LEU A 334 -7.48 20.92 -0.17
CA LEU A 334 -7.69 22.18 0.55
C LEU A 334 -8.54 23.16 -0.28
N GLU A 335 -8.29 23.27 -1.59
CA GLU A 335 -9.07 24.11 -2.50
C GLU A 335 -10.51 23.59 -2.66
N ALA A 336 -10.72 22.27 -2.74
CA ALA A 336 -12.03 21.64 -2.77
C ALA A 336 -12.83 21.95 -1.50
N GLN A 337 -12.22 21.85 -0.30
CA GLN A 337 -12.88 22.23 0.96
C GLN A 337 -13.39 23.68 0.92
N ARG A 338 -12.60 24.59 0.35
CA ARG A 338 -12.93 26.02 0.29
C ARG A 338 -13.97 26.35 -0.78
N VAL A 339 -13.82 25.81 -1.98
CA VAL A 339 -14.66 26.16 -3.15
C VAL A 339 -15.98 25.40 -3.13
N ILE A 340 -15.98 24.11 -2.72
CA ILE A 340 -17.17 23.26 -2.75
C ILE A 340 -17.99 23.40 -1.48
N TYR A 341 -17.33 23.22 -0.34
CA TYR A 341 -18.01 23.14 0.94
C TYR A 341 -18.08 24.49 1.66
N GLY A 342 -17.44 25.54 1.10
CA GLY A 342 -17.31 26.85 1.75
C GLY A 342 -16.49 26.80 3.04
N ARG A 343 -15.73 25.72 3.28
CA ARG A 343 -14.99 25.48 4.52
C ARG A 343 -13.62 26.13 4.42
N THR A 344 -13.48 27.29 5.05
CA THR A 344 -12.21 28.04 5.07
C THR A 344 -11.33 27.74 6.29
N ARG A 345 -11.83 26.89 7.20
CA ARG A 345 -11.08 26.34 8.33
C ARG A 345 -10.71 24.91 7.98
N ASN A 346 -9.43 24.66 7.73
CA ASN A 346 -8.97 23.36 7.24
C ASN A 346 -7.87 22.79 8.14
N LEU A 347 -7.96 21.50 8.46
CA LEU A 347 -6.91 20.74 9.16
C LEU A 347 -6.14 19.87 8.17
N LEU A 348 -4.83 20.07 8.08
CA LEU A 348 -3.91 19.21 7.37
C LEU A 348 -3.21 18.27 8.36
N VAL A 349 -3.46 16.97 8.21
CA VAL A 349 -2.80 15.92 8.96
C VAL A 349 -1.65 15.36 8.12
N ALA A 350 -0.41 15.47 8.58
CA ALA A 350 0.72 14.89 7.86
C ALA A 350 1.85 14.50 8.81
N ALA A 351 2.40 13.29 8.59
CA ALA A 351 3.50 12.77 9.36
C ALA A 351 4.68 13.76 9.46
N THR A 352 5.43 13.68 10.55
CA THR A 352 6.55 14.61 10.77
C THR A 352 7.65 14.35 9.76
N GLY A 353 8.13 15.40 9.07
CA GLY A 353 9.16 15.30 8.02
C GLY A 353 8.63 15.36 6.59
N VAL A 354 7.31 15.29 6.37
CA VAL A 354 6.68 15.24 5.03
C VAL A 354 6.45 16.64 4.41
N GLY A 355 7.03 17.69 5.00
CA GLY A 355 6.97 19.05 4.45
C GLY A 355 5.66 19.80 4.70
N LYS A 356 5.03 19.66 5.88
CA LYS A 356 3.85 20.47 6.28
C LYS A 356 4.04 21.98 6.06
N THR A 357 5.21 22.48 6.43
CA THR A 357 5.62 23.86 6.23
C THR A 357 5.70 24.22 4.74
N VAL A 358 6.18 23.31 3.89
CA VAL A 358 6.24 23.50 2.44
C VAL A 358 4.83 23.60 1.85
N VAL A 359 3.94 22.67 2.18
CA VAL A 359 2.54 22.69 1.71
C VAL A 359 1.84 23.98 2.13
N SER A 360 1.91 24.34 3.42
CA SER A 360 1.27 25.56 3.94
C SER A 360 1.82 26.84 3.30
N SER A 361 3.11 26.89 2.95
CA SER A 361 3.68 28.03 2.25
C SER A 361 3.24 28.13 0.78
N PHE A 362 3.08 27.01 0.06
CA PHE A 362 2.51 27.02 -1.29
C PHE A 362 1.02 27.38 -1.28
N ASP A 363 0.27 26.92 -0.27
CA ASP A 363 -1.13 27.27 -0.07
C ASP A 363 -1.29 28.77 0.18
N TYR A 364 -0.48 29.32 1.09
CA TYR A 364 -0.44 30.77 1.32
C TYR A 364 -0.01 31.54 0.07
N LYS A 365 0.97 31.04 -0.70
CA LYS A 365 1.38 31.66 -1.97
C LYS A 365 0.21 31.76 -2.95
N ARG A 366 -0.56 30.68 -3.15
CA ARG A 366 -1.77 30.71 -4.01
C ARG A 366 -2.79 31.72 -3.51
N PHE A 367 -2.95 31.86 -2.20
CA PHE A 367 -3.82 32.86 -1.60
C PHE A 367 -3.30 34.29 -1.82
N ALA A 368 -2.01 34.54 -1.60
CA ALA A 368 -1.39 35.85 -1.77
C ALA A 368 -1.38 36.30 -3.25
N ASP A 369 -1.15 35.38 -4.20
CA ASP A 369 -1.19 35.68 -5.63
C ASP A 369 -2.59 36.14 -6.09
N ARG A 370 -3.65 35.70 -5.40
CA ARG A 370 -5.05 36.11 -5.66
C ARG A 370 -5.46 37.40 -4.92
N ASN A 371 -4.69 37.84 -3.92
CA ASN A 371 -5.04 38.94 -3.02
C ASN A 371 -3.89 39.96 -2.89
N GLN A 372 -4.04 41.16 -3.48
CA GLN A 372 -2.98 42.19 -3.59
C GLN A 372 -2.34 42.65 -2.26
N LYS A 373 -3.01 42.47 -1.12
CA LYS A 373 -2.46 42.67 0.23
C LYS A 373 -2.99 41.56 1.13
N SER A 374 -2.13 40.71 1.66
CA SER A 374 -2.51 39.64 2.57
C SER A 374 -1.61 39.64 3.80
N ARG A 375 -2.18 39.56 4.99
CA ARG A 375 -1.44 39.46 6.26
C ARG A 375 -1.45 38.03 6.79
N LEU A 376 -0.30 37.59 7.29
CA LEU A 376 -0.07 36.21 7.74
C LEU A 376 0.29 36.19 9.23
N LEU A 377 -0.36 35.32 9.99
CA LEU A 377 0.08 34.94 11.33
C LEU A 377 0.43 33.45 11.35
N PHE A 378 1.70 33.13 11.60
CA PHE A 378 2.18 31.78 11.78
C PHE A 378 2.49 31.54 13.27
N VAL A 379 1.84 30.53 13.86
CA VAL A 379 1.95 30.24 15.29
C VAL A 379 2.48 28.83 15.50
N ALA A 380 3.49 28.70 16.34
CA ALA A 380 4.00 27.41 16.81
C ALA A 380 4.36 27.49 18.30
N HIS A 381 4.60 26.34 18.94
CA HIS A 381 4.91 26.31 20.37
C HIS A 381 6.41 26.46 20.69
N ARG A 382 7.30 26.32 19.69
CA ARG A 382 8.77 26.37 19.84
C ARG A 382 9.45 27.34 18.89
N GLU A 383 10.54 27.94 19.36
CA GLU A 383 11.36 28.90 18.61
C GLU A 383 12.02 28.26 17.38
N GLU A 384 12.55 27.04 17.50
CA GLU A 384 13.24 26.37 16.39
C GLU A 384 12.31 26.11 15.20
N ILE A 385 11.07 25.71 15.47
CA ILE A 385 10.03 25.48 14.45
C ILE A 385 9.69 26.79 13.73
N LEU A 386 9.59 27.90 14.46
CA LEU A 386 9.29 29.21 13.88
C LEU A 386 10.41 29.68 12.95
N LYS A 387 11.68 29.52 13.35
CA LYS A 387 12.85 29.85 12.50
C LYS A 387 12.85 29.05 11.21
N GLN A 388 12.74 27.72 11.31
CA GLN A 388 12.69 26.84 10.15
C GLN A 388 11.51 27.15 9.22
N SER A 389 10.36 27.50 9.79
CA SER A 389 9.16 27.86 9.02
C SER A 389 9.33 29.18 8.28
N LEU A 390 9.88 30.19 8.93
CA LEU A 390 10.18 31.48 8.32
C LEU A 390 11.11 31.34 7.12
N ASP A 391 12.19 30.56 7.25
CA ASP A 391 13.15 30.32 6.16
C ASP A 391 12.50 29.61 4.97
N THR A 392 11.62 28.63 5.24
CA THR A 392 10.88 27.91 4.21
C THR A 392 9.95 28.84 3.42
N PHE A 393 9.21 29.72 4.10
CA PHE A 393 8.33 30.70 3.46
C PHE A 393 9.11 31.69 2.60
N ARG A 394 10.24 32.20 3.10
CA ARG A 394 11.14 33.09 2.34
C ARG A 394 11.62 32.46 1.04
N PHE A 395 11.96 31.17 1.08
CA PHE A 395 12.43 30.43 -0.09
C PHE A 395 11.32 30.26 -1.15
N ILE A 396 10.13 29.82 -0.75
CA ILE A 396 9.02 29.48 -1.67
C ILE A 396 8.35 30.73 -2.27
N LEU A 397 8.24 31.80 -1.48
CA LEU A 397 7.77 33.10 -1.94
C LEU A 397 8.84 33.87 -2.74
N LYS A 398 10.09 33.38 -2.77
CA LYS A 398 11.24 34.06 -3.38
C LYS A 398 11.44 35.48 -2.85
N ASN A 399 11.21 35.67 -1.55
CA ASN A 399 11.35 36.96 -0.86
C ASN A 399 12.08 36.76 0.47
N LEU A 400 13.38 37.06 0.49
CA LEU A 400 14.23 36.90 1.69
C LEU A 400 13.86 37.86 2.83
N ASN A 401 13.13 38.95 2.54
CA ASN A 401 12.66 39.92 3.53
C ASN A 401 11.25 39.59 4.05
N PHE A 402 10.66 38.47 3.62
CA PHE A 402 9.32 38.08 4.06
C PHE A 402 9.31 37.63 5.52
N GLY A 403 8.35 38.13 6.29
CA GLY A 403 8.08 37.66 7.65
C GLY A 403 9.04 38.16 8.72
N VAL A 404 8.52 38.31 9.94
CA VAL A 404 9.26 38.73 11.13
C VAL A 404 9.06 37.70 12.25
N LEU A 405 10.14 37.36 12.96
CA LEU A 405 10.14 36.39 14.07
C LEU A 405 9.96 37.11 15.41
N HIS A 406 9.01 36.65 16.24
CA HIS A 406 8.79 37.16 17.59
C HIS A 406 8.77 36.04 18.63
N VAL A 407 9.93 35.71 19.18
CA VAL A 407 10.10 34.67 20.22
C VAL A 407 11.44 34.87 20.92
N GLY A 408 11.48 34.59 22.22
CA GLY A 408 12.70 34.73 23.02
C GLY A 408 13.18 36.18 23.07
N SER A 409 14.44 36.41 22.68
CA SER A 409 15.05 37.74 22.60
C SER A 409 14.71 38.51 21.32
N ASN A 410 14.07 37.89 20.32
CA ASN A 410 13.71 38.54 19.07
C ASN A 410 12.42 39.34 19.22
N GLN A 411 12.45 40.63 18.89
CA GLN A 411 11.29 41.52 18.84
C GLN A 411 10.93 41.84 17.40
N ALA A 412 9.64 42.02 17.13
CA ALA A 412 9.14 42.22 15.78
C ALA A 412 8.90 43.69 15.49
N ASP A 413 9.51 44.19 14.42
CA ASP A 413 9.35 45.57 13.96
C ASP A 413 8.11 45.77 13.06
N SER A 414 7.53 44.66 12.58
CA SER A 414 6.26 44.63 11.85
C SER A 414 5.42 43.43 12.29
N ILE A 415 4.10 43.60 12.21
CA ILE A 415 3.11 42.57 12.53
C ILE A 415 2.28 42.14 11.31
N ASP A 416 2.65 42.54 10.09
CA ASP A 416 1.89 42.15 8.87
C ASP A 416 2.09 40.67 8.50
N HIS A 417 3.30 40.15 8.69
CA HIS A 417 3.68 38.75 8.45
C HIS A 417 4.44 38.22 9.67
N LEU A 418 3.73 37.75 10.68
CA LEU A 418 4.30 37.48 12.00
C LEU A 418 4.44 35.98 12.27
N PHE A 419 5.65 35.56 12.65
CA PHE A 419 5.97 34.21 13.11
C PHE A 419 6.21 34.26 14.62
N ILE A 420 5.28 33.74 15.42
CA ILE A 420 5.24 33.99 16.87
C ILE A 420 4.95 32.73 17.68
N SER A 421 5.53 32.66 18.89
CA SER A 421 5.18 31.59 19.82
C SER A 421 3.84 31.85 20.51
N ILE A 422 3.09 30.81 20.88
CA ILE A 422 1.82 31.01 21.61
C ILE A 422 2.00 31.74 22.95
N GLN A 423 3.16 31.58 23.60
CA GLN A 423 3.48 32.28 24.84
C GLN A 423 3.71 33.77 24.58
N SER A 424 4.55 34.09 23.59
CA SER A 424 4.83 35.47 23.18
C SER A 424 3.56 36.19 22.70
N PHE A 425 2.70 35.48 21.97
CA PHE A 425 1.40 35.99 21.53
C PHE A 425 0.55 36.49 22.71
N ASN A 426 0.47 35.68 23.77
CA ASN A 426 -0.28 36.01 24.97
C ASN A 426 0.35 37.18 25.77
N THR A 427 1.68 37.24 25.84
CA THR A 427 2.40 38.32 26.54
C THR A 427 2.28 39.66 25.82
N LEU A 428 2.34 39.68 24.49
CA LEU A 428 2.21 40.90 23.69
C LEU A 428 0.80 41.52 23.70
N LYS A 429 -0.21 40.74 24.14
CA LYS A 429 -1.62 41.12 24.13
C LYS A 429 -2.05 41.61 22.75
N LEU A 430 -1.67 40.88 21.69
CA LEU A 430 -1.98 41.24 20.30
C LEU A 430 -3.49 41.45 20.07
N THR A 431 -4.33 40.67 20.75
CA THR A 431 -5.79 40.81 20.72
C THR A 431 -6.30 42.16 21.23
N GLU A 432 -5.52 42.89 22.03
CA GLU A 432 -5.85 44.26 22.49
C GLU A 432 -5.39 45.33 21.49
N LYS A 433 -4.48 44.99 20.55
CA LYS A 433 -3.81 45.93 19.64
C LYS A 433 -4.23 45.80 18.17
N THR A 434 -4.82 44.68 17.79
CA THR A 434 -5.26 44.39 16.41
C THR A 434 -6.74 44.07 16.38
N THR A 435 -7.45 44.37 15.29
CA THR A 435 -8.84 43.97 15.09
C THR A 435 -8.99 42.46 14.83
N ARG A 436 -10.20 41.93 14.92
CA ARG A 436 -10.49 40.49 14.74
C ARG A 436 -10.19 39.99 13.32
N ASP A 437 -10.29 40.86 12.32
CA ASP A 437 -10.07 40.64 10.90
C ASP A 437 -8.68 41.10 10.41
N PHE A 438 -7.78 41.46 11.34
CA PHE A 438 -6.48 42.03 10.98
C PHE A 438 -5.60 41.08 10.17
N TYR A 439 -5.61 39.78 10.47
CA TYR A 439 -4.88 38.75 9.73
C TYR A 439 -5.81 38.02 8.76
N ASP A 440 -5.47 38.01 7.48
CA ASP A 440 -6.24 37.31 6.44
C ASP A 440 -6.01 35.79 6.48
N TYR A 441 -4.81 35.38 6.85
CA TYR A 441 -4.38 33.99 6.85
C TYR A 441 -3.71 33.65 8.19
N ILE A 442 -4.21 32.62 8.87
CA ILE A 442 -3.61 32.12 10.11
C ILE A 442 -3.20 30.67 9.92
N ILE A 443 -1.93 30.38 10.21
CA ILE A 443 -1.39 29.02 10.26
C ILE A 443 -1.02 28.71 11.70
N VAL A 444 -1.49 27.58 12.20
CA VAL A 444 -1.14 27.09 13.53
C VAL A 444 -0.54 25.70 13.39
N ASP A 445 0.76 25.59 13.68
CA ASP A 445 1.50 24.33 13.67
C ASP A 445 1.37 23.59 15.01
N GLU A 446 1.42 22.26 14.93
CA GLU A 446 1.07 21.33 16.01
C GLU A 446 -0.29 21.68 16.66
N PHE A 447 -1.31 21.80 15.80
CA PHE A 447 -2.66 22.21 16.20
C PHE A 447 -3.30 21.30 17.25
N HIS A 448 -2.80 20.08 17.46
CA HIS A 448 -3.27 19.23 18.55
C HIS A 448 -3.13 19.88 19.93
N HIS A 449 -2.34 20.95 20.10
CA HIS A 449 -2.28 21.78 21.33
C HIS A 449 -3.44 22.79 21.49
N ALA A 450 -4.29 23.00 20.48
CA ALA A 450 -5.27 24.07 20.38
C ALA A 450 -6.32 24.13 21.51
N ALA A 451 -6.62 22.99 22.17
CA ALA A 451 -7.56 22.98 23.29
C ALA A 451 -6.98 23.55 24.60
N ALA A 452 -5.68 23.87 24.64
CA ALA A 452 -5.08 24.54 25.78
C ALA A 452 -5.63 25.97 25.92
N PRO A 453 -5.86 26.47 27.16
CA PRO A 453 -6.40 27.82 27.38
C PRO A 453 -5.60 28.94 26.71
N SER A 454 -4.29 28.72 26.49
CA SER A 454 -3.39 29.64 25.80
C SER A 454 -3.71 29.82 24.32
N TYR A 455 -4.12 28.75 23.63
CA TYR A 455 -4.52 28.76 22.21
C TYR A 455 -5.96 29.26 22.03
N GLN A 456 -6.85 28.94 22.97
CA GLN A 456 -8.25 29.37 22.91
C GLN A 456 -8.40 30.89 22.79
N ARG A 457 -7.53 31.68 23.43
CA ARG A 457 -7.58 33.16 23.30
C ARG A 457 -7.34 33.63 21.87
N LEU A 458 -6.41 32.99 21.16
CA LEU A 458 -6.12 33.30 19.75
C LEU A 458 -7.30 32.89 18.86
N LEU A 459 -7.76 31.65 19.01
CA LEU A 459 -8.79 31.04 18.16
C LEU A 459 -10.18 31.64 18.38
N ALA A 460 -10.47 32.15 19.59
CA ALA A 460 -11.73 32.82 19.90
C ALA A 460 -11.76 34.28 19.43
N TYR A 461 -10.60 34.94 19.32
CA TYR A 461 -10.54 36.36 18.97
C TYR A 461 -10.49 36.60 17.46
N TYR A 462 -9.55 35.98 16.74
CA TYR A 462 -9.36 36.25 15.31
C TYR A 462 -10.36 35.50 14.43
N GLN A 463 -10.76 36.16 13.35
CA GLN A 463 -11.65 35.63 12.31
C GLN A 463 -10.99 35.81 10.94
N PRO A 464 -9.94 35.03 10.63
CA PRO A 464 -9.24 35.14 9.35
C PRO A 464 -10.10 34.63 8.19
N GLN A 465 -9.75 35.03 6.97
CA GLN A 465 -10.36 34.45 5.77
C GLN A 465 -10.03 32.97 5.66
N ILE A 466 -8.81 32.57 6.00
CA ILE A 466 -8.37 31.16 6.04
C ILE A 466 -7.68 30.85 7.37
N LEU A 467 -8.10 29.77 8.01
CA LEU A 467 -7.43 29.16 9.16
C LEU A 467 -6.92 27.76 8.75
N LEU A 468 -5.61 27.58 8.74
CA LEU A 468 -4.97 26.31 8.43
C LEU A 468 -4.32 25.73 9.70
N GLY A 469 -4.85 24.62 10.19
CA GLY A 469 -4.21 23.82 11.22
C GLY A 469 -3.26 22.81 10.60
N LEU A 470 -2.04 22.71 11.12
CA LEU A 470 -1.09 21.67 10.75
C LEU A 470 -0.90 20.75 11.96
N THR A 471 -1.07 19.45 11.77
CA THR A 471 -0.80 18.47 12.83
C THR A 471 -0.23 17.19 12.24
N ALA A 472 0.52 16.43 13.03
CA ALA A 472 0.81 15.04 12.66
C ALA A 472 -0.38 14.12 12.89
N THR A 473 -1.26 14.49 13.81
CA THR A 473 -2.29 13.61 14.37
C THR A 473 -3.51 14.43 14.80
N PRO A 474 -4.72 14.06 14.38
CA PRO A 474 -5.94 14.74 14.81
C PRO A 474 -6.36 14.30 16.23
N GLU A 475 -6.05 13.06 16.62
CA GLU A 475 -6.49 12.45 17.87
C GLU A 475 -5.63 12.86 19.09
N ARG A 476 -6.30 13.22 20.20
CA ARG A 476 -5.65 13.63 21.46
C ARG A 476 -5.77 12.57 22.56
N MET A 477 -4.74 12.54 23.42
CA MET A 477 -4.66 11.68 24.62
C MET A 477 -5.71 11.96 25.69
N ASP A 478 -6.29 13.17 25.71
CA ASP A 478 -7.31 13.57 26.69
C ASP A 478 -8.75 13.40 26.19
N GLY A 479 -8.93 12.79 25.00
CA GLY A 479 -10.24 12.54 24.39
C GLY A 479 -10.98 13.79 23.92
N LYS A 480 -10.34 14.96 23.96
CA LYS A 480 -10.92 16.20 23.42
C LYS A 480 -10.66 16.29 21.93
N ASP A 481 -11.72 16.43 21.16
CA ASP A 481 -11.61 16.56 19.70
C ASP A 481 -11.10 17.95 19.32
N ILE A 482 -10.12 18.05 18.41
CA ILE A 482 -9.68 19.33 17.80
C ILE A 482 -10.41 19.62 16.49
N LEU A 483 -11.12 18.64 15.94
CA LEU A 483 -11.82 18.73 14.67
C LEU A 483 -12.97 19.75 14.72
N HIS A 484 -13.55 20.03 15.89
CA HIS A 484 -14.57 21.07 16.05
C HIS A 484 -14.12 22.47 15.59
N TYR A 485 -12.82 22.77 15.64
CA TYR A 485 -12.27 24.03 15.09
C TYR A 485 -12.30 24.09 13.55
N PHE A 486 -12.48 22.94 12.90
CA PHE A 486 -12.40 22.70 11.45
C PHE A 486 -13.64 22.00 10.89
N ASN A 487 -14.81 22.26 11.48
CA ASN A 487 -16.09 21.67 11.04
C ASN A 487 -16.07 20.14 11.06
N ASP A 488 -15.46 19.57 12.09
CA ASP A 488 -15.37 18.12 12.36
C ASP A 488 -14.77 17.30 11.21
N THR A 489 -13.95 17.95 10.37
CA THR A 489 -13.40 17.35 9.14
C THR A 489 -11.88 17.54 9.05
N ILE A 490 -11.19 16.47 8.65
CA ILE A 490 -9.79 16.54 8.20
C ILE A 490 -9.79 16.87 6.72
N ALA A 491 -9.19 18.02 6.35
CA ALA A 491 -9.23 18.49 4.96
C ALA A 491 -8.31 17.68 4.04
N ALA A 492 -7.16 17.25 4.55
CA ALA A 492 -6.24 16.38 3.84
C ALA A 492 -5.36 15.60 4.84
N GLU A 493 -4.99 14.37 4.48
CA GLU A 493 -4.12 13.49 5.26
C GLU A 493 -3.00 12.93 4.38
N ILE A 494 -1.76 12.89 4.90
CA ILE A 494 -0.66 12.10 4.33
C ILE A 494 -0.27 10.99 5.29
N ARG A 495 -0.40 9.74 4.83
CA ARG A 495 -0.03 8.56 5.63
C ARG A 495 1.49 8.37 5.64
N LEU A 496 1.96 7.64 6.65
CA LEU A 496 3.37 7.28 6.81
C LEU A 496 3.91 6.54 5.59
N THR A 497 3.13 5.60 5.07
CA THR A 497 3.48 4.75 3.93
C THR A 497 3.74 5.57 2.67
N ASP A 498 2.83 6.50 2.38
CA ASP A 498 2.93 7.37 1.20
C ASP A 498 4.18 8.23 1.24
N ALA A 499 4.60 8.66 2.44
CA ALA A 499 5.79 9.46 2.62
C ALA A 499 7.10 8.67 2.42
N ILE A 500 7.14 7.40 2.82
CA ILE A 500 8.32 6.53 2.63
C ILE A 500 8.46 6.16 1.15
N ASP A 501 7.38 5.74 0.49
CA ASP A 501 7.40 5.31 -0.91
C ASP A 501 7.85 6.42 -1.86
N ARG A 502 7.50 7.66 -1.51
CA ARG A 502 7.89 8.87 -2.24
C ARG A 502 9.29 9.38 -1.85
N LYS A 503 10.05 8.62 -1.06
CA LYS A 503 11.41 8.92 -0.56
C LYS A 503 11.49 10.25 0.21
N LEU A 504 10.42 10.66 0.88
CA LEU A 504 10.40 11.84 1.75
C LEU A 504 10.85 11.50 3.18
N LEU A 505 10.71 10.23 3.54
CA LEU A 505 11.18 9.62 4.78
C LEU A 505 12.08 8.43 4.45
N CYS A 506 13.00 8.09 5.37
CA CYS A 506 13.76 6.87 5.24
C CYS A 506 12.87 5.65 5.53
N PRO A 507 13.13 4.50 4.90
CA PRO A 507 12.45 3.25 5.24
C PRO A 507 12.71 2.82 6.68
N PHE A 508 11.87 1.93 7.22
CA PHE A 508 12.05 1.37 8.57
C PHE A 508 12.09 -0.15 8.60
N HIS A 509 12.85 -0.69 9.54
CA HIS A 509 12.95 -2.10 9.85
C HIS A 509 12.44 -2.33 11.26
N TYR A 510 11.20 -2.79 11.35
CA TYR A 510 10.48 -3.01 12.58
C TYR A 510 10.64 -4.45 13.05
N PHE A 511 11.19 -4.62 14.25
CA PHE A 511 11.32 -5.91 14.92
C PHE A 511 10.43 -5.89 16.17
N GLY A 512 9.35 -6.68 16.13
CA GLY A 512 8.54 -6.98 17.30
C GLY A 512 9.22 -8.07 18.12
N VAL A 513 9.99 -7.64 19.12
CA VAL A 513 10.76 -8.51 20.01
C VAL A 513 9.85 -8.97 21.15
N THR A 514 9.93 -10.24 21.51
CA THR A 514 9.14 -10.79 22.61
C THR A 514 9.55 -10.12 23.92
N ASP A 515 8.61 -9.62 24.72
CA ASP A 515 8.89 -9.15 26.09
C ASP A 515 8.33 -10.17 27.09
N SER A 516 9.13 -10.56 28.08
CA SER A 516 8.71 -11.51 29.12
C SER A 516 7.73 -10.92 30.13
N VAL A 517 7.56 -9.59 30.15
CA VAL A 517 6.67 -8.91 31.10
C VAL A 517 5.20 -9.03 30.65
N ASP A 518 4.35 -9.51 31.54
CA ASP A 518 2.90 -9.60 31.33
C ASP A 518 2.19 -8.36 31.89
N LEU A 519 1.53 -7.61 31.01
CA LEU A 519 0.75 -6.40 31.31
C LEU A 519 -0.76 -6.64 31.23
N SER A 520 -1.22 -7.88 31.06
CA SER A 520 -2.65 -8.19 30.92
C SER A 520 -3.46 -7.92 32.19
N GLN A 521 -2.80 -7.98 33.36
CA GLN A 521 -3.41 -7.76 34.69
C GLN A 521 -3.13 -6.37 35.27
N VAL A 522 -2.35 -5.53 34.59
CA VAL A 522 -2.06 -4.16 35.06
C VAL A 522 -3.32 -3.32 34.95
N LYS A 523 -3.57 -2.47 35.96
CA LYS A 523 -4.78 -1.65 35.98
C LYS A 523 -4.87 -0.76 34.75
N TRP A 524 -6.05 -0.76 34.14
CA TRP A 524 -6.39 0.03 32.97
C TRP A 524 -7.45 1.08 33.32
N SER A 525 -7.24 2.31 32.87
CA SER A 525 -8.15 3.44 33.06
C SER A 525 -8.48 4.09 31.71
N ARG A 526 -9.38 5.08 31.71
CA ARG A 526 -9.65 5.91 30.50
C ARG A 526 -8.40 6.61 29.94
N ARG A 527 -7.32 6.73 30.71
CA ARG A 527 -6.04 7.34 30.29
C ARG A 527 -4.95 6.28 29.99
N GLY A 528 -5.33 5.00 29.94
CA GLY A 528 -4.40 3.88 29.78
C GLY A 528 -3.96 3.22 31.08
N TYR A 529 -2.80 2.58 31.04
CA TYR A 529 -2.16 1.85 32.13
C TYR A 529 -1.78 2.76 33.30
N ASP A 530 -1.85 2.21 34.51
CA ASP A 530 -1.30 2.87 35.69
C ASP A 530 0.24 2.96 35.61
N LEU A 531 0.77 4.19 35.57
CA LEU A 531 2.20 4.45 35.41
C LEU A 531 3.04 3.92 36.59
N ASN A 532 2.51 3.89 37.81
CA ASN A 532 3.25 3.41 38.98
C ASN A 532 3.39 1.88 38.94
N GLU A 533 2.33 1.17 38.57
CA GLU A 533 2.40 -0.29 38.37
C GLU A 533 3.38 -0.66 37.25
N LEU A 534 3.36 0.08 36.12
CA LEU A 534 4.33 -0.12 35.04
C LEU A 534 5.78 0.21 35.47
N GLU A 535 6.00 1.28 36.22
CA GLU A 535 7.33 1.63 36.74
C GLU A 535 7.91 0.50 37.59
N ASN A 536 7.10 -0.11 38.46
CA ASN A 536 7.54 -1.21 39.32
C ASN A 536 7.90 -2.48 38.54
N LEU A 537 7.19 -2.79 37.46
CA LEU A 537 7.47 -3.95 36.62
C LEU A 537 8.75 -3.79 35.78
N TYR A 538 9.03 -2.56 35.35
CA TYR A 538 10.12 -2.27 34.42
C TYR A 538 11.40 -1.80 35.11
N SER A 539 11.30 -1.10 36.22
CA SER A 539 12.47 -0.65 36.97
C SER A 539 13.11 -1.83 37.71
N HIS A 540 14.45 -1.92 37.67
CA HIS A 540 15.23 -2.96 38.35
C HIS A 540 15.10 -4.39 37.77
N ASN A 541 14.47 -4.56 36.61
CA ASN A 541 14.37 -5.85 35.95
C ASN A 541 15.62 -6.16 35.09
N LYS A 542 16.63 -6.78 35.72
CA LYS A 542 17.92 -7.12 35.06
C LYS A 542 17.75 -8.10 33.90
N ILE A 543 16.78 -9.01 33.98
CA ILE A 543 16.52 -10.02 32.95
C ILE A 543 16.06 -9.29 31.67
N ARG A 544 15.06 -8.41 31.80
CA ARG A 544 14.55 -7.60 30.69
C ARG A 544 15.64 -6.68 30.12
N ALA A 545 16.41 -5.99 30.96
CA ALA A 545 17.48 -5.11 30.49
C ALA A 545 18.56 -5.86 29.69
N SER A 546 18.93 -7.07 30.13
CA SER A 546 19.85 -7.96 29.40
C SER A 546 19.25 -8.40 28.06
N GLN A 547 17.96 -8.72 28.04
CA GLN A 547 17.25 -9.05 26.81
C GLN A 547 17.22 -7.89 25.81
N VAL A 548 17.04 -6.65 26.28
CA VAL A 548 17.09 -5.44 25.44
C VAL A 548 18.45 -5.30 24.78
N ILE A 549 19.54 -5.48 25.54
CA ILE A 549 20.92 -5.40 25.01
C ILE A 549 21.19 -6.52 24.01
N ASN A 550 20.79 -7.76 24.31
CA ASN A 550 20.97 -8.89 23.39
C ASN A 550 20.21 -8.67 22.08
N SER A 551 18.99 -8.15 22.15
CA SER A 551 18.19 -7.82 20.97
C SER A 551 18.82 -6.70 20.14
N LEU A 552 19.37 -5.67 20.80
CA LEU A 552 20.13 -4.62 20.12
C LEU A 552 21.33 -5.20 19.35
N LYS A 553 22.13 -6.06 19.99
CA LYS A 553 23.29 -6.73 19.38
C LYS A 553 22.89 -7.65 18.21
N LYS A 554 21.77 -8.35 18.36
CA LYS A 554 21.22 -9.26 17.34
C LYS A 554 20.82 -8.50 16.09
N TYR A 555 19.98 -7.47 16.23
CA TYR A 555 19.35 -6.83 15.07
C TYR A 555 20.19 -5.73 14.44
N VAL A 556 20.99 -4.98 15.18
CA VAL A 556 21.82 -3.90 14.60
C VAL A 556 23.03 -4.47 13.85
N THR A 557 23.44 -3.78 12.76
CA THR A 557 24.63 -4.13 11.96
C THR A 557 25.92 -3.97 12.76
N ASP A 558 26.16 -2.75 13.26
CA ASP A 558 27.32 -2.39 14.06
C ASP A 558 26.87 -1.53 15.26
N LEU A 559 27.31 -1.89 16.47
CA LEU A 559 27.04 -1.13 17.69
C LEU A 559 27.71 0.25 17.67
N ASP A 560 28.83 0.39 16.95
CA ASP A 560 29.57 1.64 16.90
C ASP A 560 28.88 2.70 16.04
N GLU A 561 28.06 2.29 15.08
CA GLU A 561 27.27 3.20 14.25
C GLU A 561 25.92 3.57 14.88
N VAL A 562 25.56 2.99 16.03
CA VAL A 562 24.25 3.23 16.68
C VAL A 562 24.11 4.69 17.10
N LYS A 563 23.04 5.31 16.61
CA LYS A 563 22.51 6.59 17.07
C LYS A 563 21.07 6.38 17.51
N GLY A 564 20.91 5.94 18.75
CA GLY A 564 19.70 5.38 19.31
C GLY A 564 18.89 6.34 20.19
N LEU A 565 17.56 6.25 20.10
CA LEU A 565 16.62 6.79 21.10
C LEU A 565 15.83 5.66 21.76
N GLY A 566 15.79 5.65 23.10
CA GLY A 566 15.00 4.71 23.88
C GLY A 566 13.87 5.39 24.65
N PHE A 567 12.64 4.95 24.44
CA PHE A 567 11.45 5.50 25.09
C PHE A 567 11.07 4.67 26.33
N CYS A 568 11.25 5.24 27.51
CA CYS A 568 11.03 4.59 28.80
C CYS A 568 9.71 5.05 29.45
N VAL A 569 9.17 4.21 30.34
CA VAL A 569 7.93 4.51 31.08
C VAL A 569 8.07 5.70 32.04
N SER A 570 9.22 5.83 32.71
CA SER A 570 9.44 6.82 33.76
C SER A 570 10.91 7.21 33.90
N VAL A 571 11.17 8.28 34.66
CA VAL A 571 12.53 8.80 34.85
C VAL A 571 13.43 7.77 35.54
N ALA A 572 12.88 7.03 36.51
CA ALA A 572 13.59 5.94 37.18
C ALA A 572 14.00 4.85 36.19
N HIS A 573 13.10 4.45 35.29
CA HIS A 573 13.38 3.47 34.25
C HIS A 573 14.44 3.98 33.25
N ALA A 574 14.38 5.24 32.81
CA ALA A 574 15.38 5.80 31.90
C ALA A 574 16.79 5.85 32.51
N LEU A 575 16.90 6.27 33.77
CA LEU A 575 18.16 6.26 34.51
C LEU A 575 18.69 4.83 34.70
N TYR A 576 17.81 3.89 35.00
CA TYR A 576 18.15 2.47 35.11
C TYR A 576 18.71 1.90 33.80
N MET A 577 18.04 2.15 32.67
CA MET A 577 18.50 1.68 31.36
C MET A 577 19.84 2.30 30.96
N ALA A 578 20.03 3.61 31.17
CA ALA A 578 21.31 4.27 30.93
C ALA A 578 22.43 3.64 31.77
N LYS A 579 22.17 3.33 33.05
CA LYS A 579 23.13 2.65 33.92
C LYS A 579 23.53 1.27 33.38
N VAL A 580 22.54 0.41 33.07
CA VAL A 580 22.80 -0.97 32.62
C VAL A 580 23.53 -1.00 31.26
N PHE A 581 23.21 -0.06 30.36
CA PHE A 581 23.91 0.07 29.07
C PHE A 581 25.38 0.42 29.27
N ASN A 582 25.68 1.41 30.13
CA ASN A 582 27.06 1.79 30.43
C ASN A 582 27.84 0.66 31.12
N GLU A 583 27.21 -0.08 32.05
CA GLU A 583 27.80 -1.27 32.69
C GLU A 583 28.12 -2.38 31.67
N SER A 584 27.41 -2.41 30.54
CA SER A 584 27.60 -3.37 29.45
C SER A 584 28.51 -2.85 28.33
N GLY A 585 29.18 -1.71 28.53
CA GLY A 585 30.11 -1.10 27.57
C GLY A 585 29.46 -0.30 26.45
N ILE A 586 28.16 0.00 26.54
CA ILE A 586 27.43 0.81 25.54
C ILE A 586 27.18 2.19 26.14
N ALA A 587 27.89 3.20 25.64
CA ALA A 587 27.78 4.56 26.14
C ALA A 587 26.35 5.10 25.99
N ALA A 588 25.69 5.41 27.11
CA ALA A 588 24.30 5.86 27.13
C ALA A 588 24.06 6.97 28.14
N ILE A 589 23.05 7.80 27.90
CA ILE A 589 22.62 8.87 28.81
C ILE A 589 21.10 8.88 28.95
N ALA A 590 20.59 9.31 30.10
CA ALA A 590 19.17 9.55 30.31
C ALA A 590 18.87 11.05 30.30
N LEU A 591 17.79 11.46 29.63
CA LEU A 591 17.28 12.82 29.66
C LEU A 591 15.81 12.84 30.08
N HIS A 592 15.46 13.81 30.92
CA HIS A 592 14.12 14.01 31.45
C HIS A 592 13.75 15.49 31.50
N GLY A 593 12.48 15.81 31.80
CA GLY A 593 11.95 17.18 31.76
C GLY A 593 12.72 18.24 32.58
N LYS A 594 13.48 17.84 33.60
CA LYS A 594 14.30 18.74 34.44
C LYS A 594 15.74 18.94 33.91
N SER A 595 16.14 18.26 32.84
CA SER A 595 17.48 18.41 32.24
C SER A 595 17.59 19.79 31.60
N SER A 596 18.73 20.47 31.80
CA SER A 596 19.00 21.81 31.29
C SER A 596 19.09 21.85 29.76
N ASN A 597 18.93 23.02 29.15
CA ASN A 597 19.09 23.16 27.69
C ASN A 597 20.53 22.83 27.24
N ASP A 598 21.53 23.15 28.04
CA ASP A 598 22.93 22.84 27.75
C ASP A 598 23.19 21.32 27.75
N GLU A 599 22.64 20.59 28.72
CA GLU A 599 22.71 19.12 28.74
C GLU A 599 22.03 18.50 27.51
N ARG A 600 20.85 19.00 27.12
CA ARG A 600 20.13 18.52 25.92
C ARG A 600 20.94 18.76 24.65
N ASN A 601 21.50 19.96 24.49
CA ASN A 601 22.32 20.33 23.33
C ASN A 601 23.67 19.59 23.29
N SER A 602 24.24 19.31 24.46
CA SER A 602 25.44 18.49 24.60
C SER A 602 25.16 17.04 24.21
N ALA A 603 24.10 16.42 24.76
CA ALA A 603 23.70 15.06 24.44
C ALA A 603 23.44 14.86 22.94
N LYS A 604 22.76 15.81 22.28
CA LYS A 604 22.58 15.80 20.82
C LYS A 604 23.92 15.76 20.07
N ARG A 605 24.87 16.64 20.41
CA ARG A 605 26.20 16.67 19.77
C ARG A 605 26.98 15.37 19.97
N ARG A 606 26.96 14.83 21.20
CA ARG A 606 27.64 13.58 21.56
C ARG A 606 27.05 12.35 20.86
N LEU A 607 25.74 12.36 20.61
CA LEU A 607 25.08 11.29 19.84
C LEU A 607 25.49 11.36 18.36
N VAL A 608 25.52 12.56 17.79
CA VAL A 608 25.91 12.74 16.37
C VAL A 608 27.39 12.41 16.15
N SER A 609 28.27 12.76 17.09
CA SER A 609 29.71 12.43 17.05
C SER A 609 30.01 10.95 17.34
N GLY A 610 29.06 10.19 17.90
CA GLY A 610 29.23 8.78 18.24
C GLY A 610 29.87 8.51 19.60
N GLU A 611 30.11 9.55 20.42
CA GLU A 611 30.58 9.44 21.81
C GLU A 611 29.57 8.72 22.72
N ILE A 612 28.29 8.93 22.47
CA ILE A 612 27.20 8.15 23.08
C ILE A 612 26.44 7.44 21.97
N LYS A 613 25.97 6.23 22.27
CA LYS A 613 25.20 5.41 21.33
C LYS A 613 23.70 5.56 21.54
N VAL A 614 23.23 5.71 22.77
CA VAL A 614 21.78 5.74 23.08
C VAL A 614 21.41 6.85 24.06
N ILE A 615 20.34 7.58 23.77
CA ILE A 615 19.68 8.49 24.70
C ILE A 615 18.35 7.88 25.16
N PHE A 616 18.19 7.64 26.45
CA PHE A 616 16.94 7.22 27.06
C PHE A 616 16.11 8.42 27.50
N VAL A 617 14.84 8.45 27.13
CA VAL A 617 13.94 9.59 27.37
C VAL A 617 12.58 9.17 27.92
N VAL A 618 11.94 10.11 28.62
CA VAL A 618 10.59 9.98 29.19
C VAL A 618 9.83 11.22 28.82
N ASP A 619 8.96 11.09 27.82
CA ASP A 619 8.12 12.15 27.23
C ASP A 619 8.89 13.40 26.72
N LEU A 620 10.21 13.41 26.87
CA LEU A 620 11.14 14.33 26.24
C LEU A 620 11.44 13.82 24.82
N TYR A 621 11.59 14.76 23.88
CA TYR A 621 11.84 14.48 22.46
C TYR A 621 10.66 13.86 21.68
N ASN A 622 9.47 13.74 22.29
CA ASN A 622 8.23 13.47 21.55
C ASN A 622 8.00 14.58 20.49
N GLU A 623 8.26 15.84 20.84
CA GLU A 623 8.12 17.01 19.96
C GLU A 623 9.41 17.84 19.90
N GLY A 624 9.67 18.48 18.76
CA GLY A 624 10.64 19.58 18.58
C GLY A 624 12.12 19.27 18.80
N VAL A 625 12.58 18.03 18.59
CA VAL A 625 14.01 17.69 18.49
C VAL A 625 14.34 17.17 17.10
N ASP A 626 15.32 17.82 16.49
CA ASP A 626 15.77 17.56 15.13
C ASP A 626 17.13 16.87 15.15
N ILE A 627 17.15 15.54 15.13
CA ILE A 627 18.38 14.75 14.95
C ILE A 627 18.12 13.78 13.79
N PRO A 628 18.29 14.21 12.53
CA PRO A 628 18.02 13.35 11.36
C PRO A 628 18.82 12.05 11.36
N GLU A 629 20.01 12.06 11.98
CA GLU A 629 20.97 10.95 12.03
C GLU A 629 20.55 9.78 12.93
N ILE A 630 19.46 9.89 13.69
CA ILE A 630 18.94 8.77 14.50
C ILE A 630 18.65 7.59 13.58
N ASN A 631 19.30 6.45 13.82
CA ASN A 631 19.15 5.24 13.02
C ASN A 631 18.53 4.06 13.80
N THR A 632 18.35 4.22 15.12
CA THR A 632 17.79 3.19 15.99
C THR A 632 16.75 3.77 16.95
N VAL A 633 15.59 3.12 17.07
CA VAL A 633 14.54 3.47 18.05
C VAL A 633 14.19 2.25 18.88
N LEU A 634 14.16 2.40 20.21
CA LEU A 634 13.80 1.36 21.17
C LEU A 634 12.49 1.76 21.87
N PHE A 635 11.40 1.02 21.60
CA PHE A 635 10.15 1.16 22.35
C PHE A 635 10.19 0.21 23.56
N LEU A 636 10.48 0.75 24.74
CA LEU A 636 10.64 -0.01 25.99
C LEU A 636 9.40 0.09 26.91
N ARG A 637 8.30 0.66 26.39
CA ARG A 637 7.02 0.84 27.08
C ARG A 637 5.85 0.55 26.13
N PRO A 638 4.70 0.09 26.64
CA PRO A 638 3.48 0.08 25.85
C PRO A 638 3.15 1.52 25.46
N THR A 639 3.20 1.82 24.16
CA THR A 639 2.80 3.14 23.66
C THR A 639 1.35 3.03 23.26
N GLU A 640 0.45 3.45 24.14
CA GLU A 640 -1.00 3.30 24.01
C GLU A 640 -1.57 4.21 22.93
N SER A 641 -1.08 5.45 22.90
CA SER A 641 -1.51 6.43 21.92
C SER A 641 -0.78 6.22 20.61
N LEU A 642 -1.56 5.96 19.55
CA LEU A 642 -1.08 5.95 18.18
C LEU A 642 -0.35 7.25 17.84
N THR A 643 -0.84 8.38 18.36
CA THR A 643 -0.23 9.69 18.18
C THR A 643 1.21 9.73 18.69
N VAL A 644 1.41 9.30 19.94
CA VAL A 644 2.76 9.27 20.54
C VAL A 644 3.66 8.30 19.79
N PHE A 645 3.14 7.13 19.40
CA PHE A 645 3.90 6.14 18.63
C PHE A 645 4.40 6.71 17.29
N LEU A 646 3.52 7.34 16.50
CA LEU A 646 3.88 7.92 15.20
C LEU A 646 4.82 9.12 15.33
N GLN A 647 4.64 9.97 16.36
CA GLN A 647 5.56 11.07 16.63
C GLN A 647 6.96 10.55 16.97
N GLN A 648 7.06 9.53 17.83
CA GLN A 648 8.32 8.91 18.24
C GLN A 648 9.02 8.21 17.07
N LEU A 649 8.27 7.42 16.30
CA LEU A 649 8.77 6.76 15.10
C LEU A 649 9.25 7.79 14.06
N GLY A 650 8.46 8.84 13.82
CA GLY A 650 8.74 9.90 12.85
C GLY A 650 10.03 10.68 13.09
N ARG A 651 10.60 10.63 14.30
CA ARG A 651 11.95 11.19 14.58
C ARG A 651 13.04 10.37 13.91
N GLY A 652 12.92 9.05 13.98
CA GLY A 652 13.83 8.12 13.33
C GLY A 652 13.62 8.03 11.82
N LEU A 653 12.51 8.51 11.26
CA LEU A 653 12.22 8.38 9.82
C LEU A 653 12.81 9.50 8.95
N ARG A 654 13.51 10.48 9.53
CA ARG A 654 14.13 11.57 8.75
C ARG A 654 15.31 11.05 7.92
N LEU A 655 15.47 11.61 6.72
CA LEU A 655 16.61 11.32 5.85
C LEU A 655 17.90 11.93 6.45
N ALA A 656 19.00 11.19 6.39
CA ALA A 656 20.33 11.66 6.74
C ALA A 656 21.38 11.01 5.83
N GLU A 657 22.49 11.71 5.62
CA GLU A 657 23.61 11.19 4.84
C GLU A 657 24.17 9.91 5.50
N GLY A 658 24.36 8.84 4.71
CA GLY A 658 24.85 7.54 5.19
C GLY A 658 23.82 6.68 5.94
N LYS A 659 22.58 7.15 6.10
CA LYS A 659 21.51 6.39 6.78
C LYS A 659 20.64 5.65 5.76
N GLU A 660 20.75 4.32 5.73
CA GLU A 660 19.95 3.48 4.83
C GLU A 660 18.50 3.30 5.30
N CYS A 661 18.31 3.08 6.60
CA CYS A 661 17.01 2.77 7.19
C CYS A 661 16.99 3.10 8.69
N LEU A 662 15.78 3.15 9.25
CA LEU A 662 15.56 3.20 10.70
C LEU A 662 15.37 1.78 11.24
N THR A 663 16.22 1.31 12.16
CA THR A 663 15.96 0.08 12.91
C THR A 663 15.07 0.39 14.12
N VAL A 664 13.94 -0.30 14.25
CA VAL A 664 12.97 -0.13 15.33
C VAL A 664 12.85 -1.45 16.09
N LEU A 665 13.15 -1.42 17.38
CA LEU A 665 12.94 -2.54 18.29
C LEU A 665 11.76 -2.23 19.20
N ASP A 666 10.65 -2.94 19.01
CA ASP A 666 9.46 -2.84 19.84
C ASP A 666 9.35 -4.06 20.74
N PHE A 667 9.41 -3.87 22.06
CA PHE A 667 9.35 -4.96 23.03
C PHE A 667 7.89 -5.23 23.39
N ILE A 668 7.36 -6.34 22.89
CA ILE A 668 5.95 -6.70 22.89
C ILE A 668 5.70 -7.84 23.87
N GLY A 669 5.07 -7.51 25.00
CA GLY A 669 4.59 -8.47 25.99
C GLY A 669 3.10 -8.79 25.83
N GLN A 670 2.56 -9.58 26.76
CA GLN A 670 1.11 -9.71 26.89
C GLN A 670 0.51 -8.39 27.35
N VAL A 671 -0.49 -7.88 26.64
CA VAL A 671 -1.13 -6.59 26.92
C VAL A 671 -2.58 -6.76 27.36
N HIS A 672 -3.15 -5.70 27.91
CA HIS A 672 -4.55 -5.60 28.27
C HIS A 672 -5.41 -5.72 27.01
N LYS A 673 -6.62 -6.26 27.15
CA LYS A 673 -7.55 -6.51 26.02
C LYS A 673 -7.92 -5.23 25.24
N GLU A 674 -7.83 -4.07 25.89
CA GLU A 674 -8.16 -2.76 25.30
C GLU A 674 -6.99 -2.11 24.55
N TYR A 675 -5.78 -2.69 24.60
CA TYR A 675 -4.64 -2.19 23.83
C TYR A 675 -4.85 -2.46 22.34
N ASN A 676 -4.70 -1.44 21.50
CA ASN A 676 -5.07 -1.50 20.07
C ASN A 676 -3.85 -1.77 19.16
N PHE A 677 -3.45 -3.03 19.00
CA PHE A 677 -2.42 -3.39 18.01
C PHE A 677 -2.89 -3.16 16.57
N GLN A 678 -4.20 -3.28 16.31
CA GLN A 678 -4.75 -3.20 14.97
C GLN A 678 -4.49 -1.84 14.32
N GLU A 679 -4.76 -0.75 15.04
CA GLU A 679 -4.48 0.62 14.56
C GLU A 679 -2.98 0.87 14.38
N LYS A 680 -2.15 0.42 15.33
CA LYS A 680 -0.69 0.56 15.26
C LYS A 680 -0.12 -0.04 13.96
N PHE A 681 -0.48 -1.29 13.65
CA PHE A 681 -0.01 -1.93 12.42
C PHE A 681 -0.71 -1.40 11.16
N ARG A 682 -1.98 -0.99 11.23
CA ARG A 682 -2.68 -0.34 10.11
C ARG A 682 -1.97 0.95 9.70
N ALA A 683 -1.48 1.75 10.66
CA ALA A 683 -0.73 2.96 10.37
C ALA A 683 0.63 2.70 9.68
N LEU A 684 1.26 1.55 9.94
CA LEU A 684 2.51 1.13 9.29
C LEU A 684 2.30 0.51 7.90
N LEU A 685 1.16 -0.16 7.68
CA LEU A 685 0.80 -0.87 6.45
C LEU A 685 0.09 0.00 5.40
N GLY A 686 -0.66 1.01 5.83
CA GLY A 686 -1.46 1.85 4.92
C GLY A 686 -2.78 1.18 4.48
N LYS A 687 -3.20 1.39 3.22
CA LYS A 687 -4.41 0.77 2.65
C LYS A 687 -4.06 -0.65 2.17
N THR A 688 -4.74 -1.68 2.69
CA THR A 688 -4.44 -3.09 2.39
C THR A 688 -5.69 -3.89 2.03
N LYS A 689 -5.54 -4.90 1.15
CA LYS A 689 -6.62 -5.84 0.71
C LYS A 689 -7.10 -6.76 1.83
N HIS A 690 -6.19 -7.18 2.70
CA HIS A 690 -6.47 -8.13 3.77
C HIS A 690 -6.49 -7.46 5.15
N SER A 691 -7.08 -8.16 6.13
CA SER A 691 -7.09 -7.71 7.52
C SER A 691 -5.69 -7.72 8.13
N ILE A 692 -5.46 -6.92 9.16
CA ILE A 692 -4.19 -6.92 9.91
C ILE A 692 -3.87 -8.32 10.44
N GLN A 693 -4.88 -9.06 10.88
CA GLN A 693 -4.72 -10.45 11.31
C GLN A 693 -4.06 -11.32 10.22
N HIS A 694 -4.50 -11.18 8.96
CA HIS A 694 -3.92 -11.93 7.85
C HIS A 694 -2.42 -11.63 7.68
N TYR A 695 -2.02 -10.36 7.75
CA TYR A 695 -0.61 -9.97 7.63
C TYR A 695 0.23 -10.42 8.83
N VAL A 696 -0.32 -10.39 10.04
CA VAL A 696 0.36 -10.94 11.21
C VAL A 696 0.53 -12.46 11.09
N GLU A 697 -0.45 -13.19 10.52
CA GLU A 697 -0.36 -14.65 10.35
C GLU A 697 0.53 -15.10 9.17
N ASN A 698 0.51 -14.38 8.05
CA ASN A 698 1.15 -14.80 6.80
C ASN A 698 2.39 -13.96 6.42
N GLY A 699 2.75 -12.97 7.24
CA GLY A 699 3.83 -12.04 6.98
C GLY A 699 3.36 -10.75 6.28
N PHE A 700 4.15 -9.70 6.44
CA PHE A 700 3.84 -8.35 5.94
C PHE A 700 4.33 -8.19 4.49
N SER A 701 3.54 -8.68 3.52
CA SER A 701 3.88 -8.62 2.09
C SER A 701 3.68 -7.23 1.45
N SER A 702 2.82 -6.39 2.02
CA SER A 702 2.41 -5.09 1.48
C SER A 702 2.96 -3.94 2.33
N LEU A 703 4.27 -3.69 2.28
CA LEU A 703 4.94 -2.62 3.02
C LEU A 703 5.50 -1.53 2.09
N PRO A 704 5.74 -0.31 2.62
CA PRO A 704 6.46 0.70 1.88
C PRO A 704 7.84 0.22 1.43
N ARG A 705 8.31 0.72 0.28
CA ARG A 705 9.61 0.37 -0.31
C ARG A 705 10.73 0.51 0.72
N GLY A 706 11.47 -0.59 0.92
CA GLY A 706 12.66 -0.62 1.76
C GLY A 706 12.34 -0.85 3.22
N SER A 707 11.05 -0.89 3.57
CA SER A 707 10.58 -1.13 4.92
C SER A 707 10.26 -2.61 5.12
N PHE A 708 10.39 -3.05 6.36
CA PHE A 708 10.25 -4.44 6.73
C PHE A 708 9.68 -4.56 8.14
N ILE A 709 8.81 -5.55 8.37
CA ILE A 709 8.28 -5.90 9.69
C ILE A 709 8.53 -7.39 9.92
N GLN A 710 9.20 -7.72 11.03
CA GLN A 710 9.34 -9.07 11.54
C GLN A 710 8.91 -9.13 12.99
N LEU A 711 8.12 -10.14 13.31
CA LEU A 711 7.64 -10.41 14.66
C LEU A 711 8.26 -11.72 15.11
N GLU A 712 8.84 -11.73 16.30
CA GLU A 712 9.23 -12.99 16.92
C GLU A 712 7.99 -13.84 17.23
N ARG A 713 8.13 -15.15 17.20
CA ARG A 713 7.01 -16.11 17.30
C ARG A 713 6.08 -15.83 18.49
N GLN A 714 6.62 -15.59 19.69
CA GLN A 714 5.78 -15.32 20.87
C GLN A 714 5.12 -13.94 20.80
N ALA A 715 5.82 -12.91 20.33
CA ALA A 715 5.24 -11.58 20.09
C ALA A 715 4.08 -11.66 19.06
N GLN A 716 4.25 -12.42 17.98
CA GLN A 716 3.21 -12.68 16.99
C GLN A 716 1.98 -13.35 17.62
N GLU A 717 2.16 -14.35 18.48
CA GLU A 717 1.07 -15.01 19.22
C GLU A 717 0.33 -14.04 20.15
N TYR A 718 1.04 -13.15 20.86
CA TYR A 718 0.43 -12.13 21.72
C TYR A 718 -0.42 -11.13 20.94
N ILE A 719 0.08 -10.65 19.80
CA ILE A 719 -0.65 -9.74 18.91
C ILE A 719 -1.91 -10.43 18.36
N LEU A 720 -1.78 -11.67 17.86
CA LEU A 720 -2.93 -12.42 17.33
C LEU A 720 -4.00 -12.69 18.38
N ARG A 721 -3.60 -12.98 19.62
CA ARG A 721 -4.54 -13.18 20.72
C ARG A 721 -5.33 -11.90 21.01
N ASN A 722 -4.66 -10.75 21.08
CA ASN A 722 -5.29 -9.46 21.29
C ASN A 722 -6.25 -9.11 20.13
N ILE A 723 -5.80 -9.19 18.87
CA ILE A 723 -6.64 -8.89 17.70
C ILE A 723 -7.89 -9.79 17.66
N LYS A 724 -7.74 -11.09 17.93
CA LYS A 724 -8.88 -12.03 17.95
C LYS A 724 -9.89 -11.67 19.04
N GLN A 725 -9.44 -11.24 20.21
CA GLN A 725 -10.33 -10.79 21.30
C GLN A 725 -11.06 -9.48 20.98
N THR A 726 -10.49 -8.62 20.14
CA THR A 726 -11.03 -7.30 19.76
C THR A 726 -11.91 -7.33 18.49
N THR A 727 -11.99 -8.47 17.79
CA THR A 727 -12.75 -8.61 16.54
C THR A 727 -14.22 -8.18 16.67
N ILE A 728 -14.67 -7.31 15.76
CA ILE A 728 -16.05 -6.78 15.68
C ILE A 728 -17.03 -7.93 15.38
N ASN A 729 -17.59 -8.51 16.43
CA ASN A 729 -18.69 -9.46 16.34
C ASN A 729 -20.02 -8.76 16.67
N LYS A 730 -21.12 -9.39 16.28
CA LYS A 730 -22.48 -8.84 16.46
C LYS A 730 -22.75 -8.43 17.92
N ARG A 731 -22.31 -9.25 18.87
CA ARG A 731 -22.47 -9.00 20.30
C ARG A 731 -21.70 -7.76 20.76
N SER A 732 -20.46 -7.59 20.31
CA SER A 732 -19.65 -6.40 20.60
C SER A 732 -20.27 -5.12 20.04
N LEU A 733 -20.87 -5.17 18.84
CA LEU A 733 -21.58 -4.03 18.26
C LEU A 733 -22.82 -3.66 19.08
N ILE A 734 -23.60 -4.65 19.52
CA ILE A 734 -24.79 -4.43 20.37
C ILE A 734 -24.38 -3.75 21.69
N GLU A 735 -23.33 -4.24 22.35
CA GLU A 735 -22.82 -3.62 23.59
C GLU A 735 -22.35 -2.17 23.36
N LYS A 736 -21.62 -1.92 22.27
CA LYS A 736 -21.20 -0.56 21.90
C LYS A 736 -22.39 0.36 21.62
N LEU A 737 -23.44 -0.13 20.94
CA LEU A 737 -24.65 0.65 20.67
C LEU A 737 -25.39 1.02 21.95
N LYS A 738 -25.49 0.09 22.92
CA LYS A 738 -26.16 0.34 24.21
C LYS A 738 -25.53 1.49 24.98
N HIS A 739 -24.20 1.56 25.02
CA HIS A 739 -23.47 2.55 25.81
C HIS A 739 -23.05 3.80 25.02
N PHE A 740 -23.20 3.83 23.70
CA PHE A 740 -22.74 4.93 22.84
C PHE A 740 -23.18 6.32 23.31
N THR A 741 -24.47 6.50 23.59
CA THR A 741 -25.01 7.81 24.01
C THR A 741 -24.50 8.23 25.38
N GLU A 742 -24.32 7.27 26.30
CA GLU A 742 -23.77 7.50 27.64
C GLU A 742 -22.28 7.84 27.59
N ASP A 743 -21.54 7.17 26.70
CA ASP A 743 -20.09 7.32 26.54
C ASP A 743 -19.71 8.62 25.81
N THR A 744 -20.52 9.05 24.83
CA THR A 744 -20.18 10.16 23.92
C THR A 744 -21.00 11.43 24.15
N GLY A 745 -22.22 11.32 24.69
CA GLY A 745 -23.19 12.42 24.72
C GLY A 745 -23.74 12.83 23.35
N LEU A 746 -23.39 12.13 22.27
CA LEU A 746 -23.89 12.37 20.92
C LEU A 746 -25.17 11.57 20.65
N SER A 747 -25.95 12.03 19.68
CA SER A 747 -27.09 11.24 19.18
C SER A 747 -26.59 10.01 18.44
N LEU A 748 -27.25 8.87 18.68
CA LEU A 748 -26.91 7.60 18.04
C LEU A 748 -27.39 7.58 16.58
N THR A 749 -26.51 7.99 15.67
CA THR A 749 -26.67 7.89 14.22
C THR A 749 -25.58 6.98 13.66
N LEU A 750 -25.78 6.42 12.46
CA LEU A 750 -24.77 5.59 11.81
C LEU A 750 -23.44 6.34 11.62
N ASP A 751 -23.53 7.62 11.25
CA ASP A 751 -22.39 8.50 11.03
C ASP A 751 -21.57 8.71 12.32
N HIS A 752 -22.22 9.17 13.39
CA HIS A 752 -21.54 9.37 14.68
C HIS A 752 -20.98 8.06 15.24
N PHE A 753 -21.72 6.96 15.11
CA PHE A 753 -21.28 5.65 15.61
C PHE A 753 -20.03 5.14 14.88
N THR A 754 -20.03 5.21 13.54
CA THR A 754 -18.91 4.74 12.72
C THR A 754 -17.68 5.63 12.89
N GLN A 755 -17.86 6.96 12.94
CA GLN A 755 -16.78 7.92 13.16
C GLN A 755 -16.13 7.75 14.54
N TYR A 756 -16.91 7.66 15.61
CA TYR A 756 -16.39 7.50 16.98
C TYR A 756 -15.61 6.19 17.17
N HIS A 757 -16.07 5.11 16.54
CA HIS A 757 -15.41 3.80 16.63
C HIS A 757 -14.36 3.56 15.52
N GLY A 758 -14.06 4.55 14.69
CA GLY A 758 -13.06 4.44 13.61
C GLY A 758 -13.37 3.33 12.61
N MET A 759 -14.65 3.04 12.35
CA MET A 759 -15.10 1.89 11.58
C MET A 759 -15.59 2.30 10.19
N SER A 760 -15.20 1.58 9.15
CA SER A 760 -15.80 1.77 7.81
C SER A 760 -17.21 1.18 7.72
N LEU A 761 -18.05 1.70 6.82
CA LEU A 761 -19.36 1.10 6.55
C LEU A 761 -19.25 -0.39 6.17
N TYR A 762 -18.24 -0.77 5.38
CA TYR A 762 -18.02 -2.16 4.98
C TYR A 762 -17.73 -3.09 6.18
N GLU A 763 -16.95 -2.63 7.16
CA GLU A 763 -16.66 -3.38 8.40
C GLU A 763 -17.92 -3.51 9.27
N PHE A 764 -18.74 -2.45 9.37
CA PHE A 764 -19.99 -2.47 10.13
C PHE A 764 -21.00 -3.49 9.57
N TYR A 765 -21.28 -3.39 8.27
CA TYR A 765 -22.27 -4.23 7.58
C TYR A 765 -21.81 -5.67 7.36
N GLY A 766 -20.52 -5.99 7.52
CA GLY A 766 -20.05 -7.36 7.77
C GLY A 766 -19.81 -8.26 6.55
N GLY A 767 -19.47 -7.71 5.39
CA GLY A 767 -19.10 -8.50 4.19
C GLY A 767 -20.28 -9.21 3.48
N ARG A 768 -19.95 -10.14 2.56
CA ARG A 768 -20.91 -10.96 1.76
C ARG A 768 -21.86 -11.81 2.60
N ASN A 769 -21.49 -12.13 3.85
CA ASN A 769 -22.28 -12.92 4.80
C ASN A 769 -22.98 -12.07 5.87
N GLY A 770 -22.74 -10.74 5.87
CA GLY A 770 -23.30 -9.82 6.85
C GLY A 770 -24.77 -9.55 6.60
N ARG A 771 -25.65 -10.16 7.40
CA ARG A 771 -27.08 -9.81 7.49
C ARG A 771 -27.34 -8.71 8.52
N ARG A 772 -26.39 -7.79 8.67
CA ARG A 772 -26.42 -6.76 9.71
C ARG A 772 -27.07 -5.51 9.14
N THR A 773 -27.91 -4.87 9.93
CA THR A 773 -28.44 -3.54 9.66
C THR A 773 -28.27 -2.70 10.90
N PHE A 774 -28.04 -1.39 10.73
CA PHE A 774 -27.88 -0.48 11.85
C PHE A 774 -29.15 -0.47 12.71
N ARG A 775 -30.32 -0.33 12.09
CA ARG A 775 -31.60 -0.34 12.81
C ARG A 775 -31.92 -1.73 13.37
N GLY A 776 -31.56 -2.82 12.68
CA GLY A 776 -31.74 -4.17 13.22
C GLY A 776 -30.89 -4.42 14.45
N LEU A 777 -29.63 -3.94 14.48
CA LEU A 777 -28.78 -4.03 15.65
C LEU A 777 -29.27 -3.12 16.80
N MET A 778 -29.86 -1.96 16.50
CA MET A 778 -30.53 -1.13 17.50
C MET A 778 -31.74 -1.85 18.11
N ALA A 779 -32.53 -2.56 17.31
CA ALA A 779 -33.67 -3.33 17.80
C ALA A 779 -33.22 -4.49 18.70
N GLU A 780 -32.16 -5.20 18.32
CA GLU A 780 -31.55 -6.24 19.16
C GLU A 780 -30.82 -5.69 20.41
N ALA A 781 -30.47 -4.40 20.39
CA ALA A 781 -29.94 -3.68 21.53
C ALA A 781 -31.04 -3.09 22.43
N ASP A 782 -32.31 -3.40 22.20
CA ASP A 782 -33.45 -2.87 22.95
C ASP A 782 -33.57 -1.32 22.88
N LEU A 783 -32.99 -0.70 21.85
CA LEU A 783 -33.00 0.76 21.64
C LEU A 783 -34.18 1.23 20.79
N ILE A 784 -34.72 0.35 19.95
CA ILE A 784 -35.94 0.55 19.16
C ILE A 784 -36.79 -0.72 19.16
N GLU A 785 -38.06 -0.62 18.75
CA GLU A 785 -38.91 -1.80 18.60
C GLU A 785 -38.47 -2.68 17.40
N PRO A 786 -38.57 -4.02 17.49
CA PRO A 786 -38.36 -4.91 16.36
C PRO A 786 -39.30 -4.60 15.19
N PHE A 787 -38.80 -4.68 13.97
CA PHE A 787 -39.56 -4.39 12.75
C PHE A 787 -39.36 -5.46 11.68
N GLU A 788 -40.36 -5.65 10.83
CA GLU A 788 -40.33 -6.59 9.70
C GLU A 788 -41.06 -5.98 8.49
N PHE A 789 -40.61 -6.30 7.28
CA PHE A 789 -41.25 -5.84 6.05
C PHE A 789 -41.08 -6.86 4.90
N LYS A 790 -41.89 -6.70 3.85
CA LYS A 790 -41.91 -7.60 2.70
C LYS A 790 -40.52 -7.68 2.06
N ASN A 791 -40.03 -8.91 1.83
CA ASN A 791 -38.72 -9.18 1.23
C ASN A 791 -37.50 -8.65 2.01
N MET A 792 -37.64 -8.41 3.32
CA MET A 792 -36.57 -7.87 4.18
C MET A 792 -35.23 -8.59 4.02
N GLU A 793 -35.19 -9.93 4.09
CA GLU A 793 -33.93 -10.68 3.94
C GLU A 793 -33.24 -10.46 2.59
N TYR A 794 -34.03 -10.31 1.51
CA TYR A 794 -33.49 -10.04 0.18
C TYR A 794 -32.91 -8.62 0.09
N LEU A 795 -33.65 -7.63 0.60
CA LEU A 795 -33.26 -6.22 0.52
C LEU A 795 -32.06 -5.91 1.42
N ILE A 796 -31.95 -6.53 2.61
CA ILE A 796 -30.77 -6.38 3.48
C ILE A 796 -29.48 -6.84 2.78
N LYS A 797 -29.54 -7.96 2.03
CA LYS A 797 -28.39 -8.45 1.25
C LYS A 797 -27.91 -7.49 0.16
N ARG A 798 -28.71 -6.45 -0.16
CA ARG A 798 -28.43 -5.47 -1.21
C ARG A 798 -27.91 -4.14 -0.68
N ILE A 799 -27.97 -3.88 0.62
CA ILE A 799 -27.35 -2.70 1.27
C ILE A 799 -25.90 -2.45 0.80
N PRO A 800 -25.03 -3.47 0.65
CA PRO A 800 -23.65 -3.24 0.21
C PRO A 800 -23.50 -2.45 -1.11
N ALA A 801 -24.49 -2.52 -2.00
CA ALA A 801 -24.47 -1.79 -3.26
C ALA A 801 -24.63 -0.27 -3.08
N LEU A 802 -25.13 0.19 -1.93
CA LEU A 802 -25.24 1.61 -1.57
C LEU A 802 -23.94 2.19 -1.01
N LEU A 803 -23.10 1.37 -0.37
CA LEU A 803 -21.93 1.83 0.40
C LEU A 803 -20.85 2.51 -0.46
N SER A 804 -20.91 2.31 -1.78
CA SER A 804 -19.94 2.87 -2.74
C SER A 804 -20.46 4.07 -3.54
N ILE A 805 -21.70 4.52 -3.32
CA ILE A 805 -22.25 5.63 -4.12
C ILE A 805 -21.63 6.94 -3.64
N ASN A 806 -21.00 7.69 -4.56
CA ASN A 806 -20.27 8.93 -4.24
C ASN A 806 -20.51 10.09 -5.23
N SER A 807 -21.52 10.01 -6.10
CA SER A 807 -21.93 11.14 -6.96
C SER A 807 -22.79 12.10 -6.15
N ARG A 808 -22.37 13.37 -6.04
CA ARG A 808 -23.09 14.40 -5.27
C ARG A 808 -24.50 14.58 -5.80
N ARG A 809 -24.63 14.71 -7.12
CA ARG A 809 -25.93 14.93 -7.77
C ARG A 809 -26.88 13.75 -7.54
N PHE A 810 -26.38 12.52 -7.67
CA PHE A 810 -27.18 11.33 -7.44
C PHE A 810 -27.57 11.19 -5.97
N LEU A 811 -26.63 11.39 -5.04
CA LEU A 811 -26.89 11.35 -3.60
C LEU A 811 -27.90 12.41 -3.16
N SER A 812 -27.72 13.67 -3.58
CA SER A 812 -28.67 14.76 -3.26
C SER A 812 -30.07 14.46 -3.78
N PHE A 813 -30.19 13.98 -5.02
CA PHE A 813 -31.48 13.57 -5.57
C PHE A 813 -32.14 12.48 -4.73
N LEU A 814 -31.41 11.41 -4.37
CA LEU A 814 -31.95 10.31 -3.58
C LEU A 814 -32.33 10.73 -2.17
N ILE A 815 -31.49 11.50 -1.48
CA ILE A 815 -31.78 12.01 -0.14
C ILE A 815 -33.08 12.82 -0.19
N ASP A 816 -33.17 13.80 -1.09
CA ASP A 816 -34.37 14.63 -1.20
C ASP A 816 -35.62 13.81 -1.58
N TYR A 817 -35.48 12.82 -2.46
CA TYR A 817 -36.59 11.97 -2.91
C TYR A 817 -37.09 11.03 -1.80
N LEU A 818 -36.19 10.53 -0.97
CA LEU A 818 -36.53 9.60 0.12
C LEU A 818 -37.07 10.32 1.36
N GLU A 819 -36.68 11.57 1.59
CA GLU A 819 -37.15 12.38 2.73
C GLU A 819 -38.50 13.07 2.48
N ASP A 820 -38.88 13.31 1.21
CA ASP A 820 -40.17 13.87 0.83
C ASP A 820 -41.05 12.82 0.11
N PRO A 821 -42.00 12.17 0.83
CA PRO A 821 -42.88 11.15 0.27
C PRO A 821 -43.79 11.64 -0.88
N GLY A 822 -43.93 12.96 -1.07
CA GLY A 822 -44.70 13.56 -2.15
C GLY A 822 -43.88 13.88 -3.41
N LYS A 823 -42.56 13.72 -3.36
CA LYS A 823 -41.67 14.05 -4.48
C LYS A 823 -41.77 12.98 -5.58
N THR A 824 -41.82 13.44 -6.83
CA THR A 824 -41.89 12.58 -8.02
C THR A 824 -40.77 12.96 -8.97
N ALA A 825 -40.23 12.00 -9.73
CA ALA A 825 -39.22 12.25 -10.75
C ALA A 825 -39.87 12.98 -11.96
N ARG A 826 -39.51 14.25 -12.17
CA ARG A 826 -40.12 15.14 -13.16
C ARG A 826 -39.32 15.19 -14.45
N THR A 827 -37.99 15.19 -14.34
CA THR A 827 -37.09 15.26 -15.50
C THR A 827 -36.68 13.86 -15.97
N GLU A 828 -36.23 13.74 -17.23
CA GLU A 828 -35.66 12.50 -17.76
C GLU A 828 -34.45 12.03 -16.94
N GLU A 829 -33.62 12.98 -16.47
CA GLU A 829 -32.46 12.70 -15.63
C GLU A 829 -32.86 12.10 -14.28
N GLU A 830 -33.86 12.68 -13.60
CA GLU A 830 -34.38 12.16 -12.33
C GLU A 830 -35.01 10.77 -12.50
N ARG A 831 -35.68 10.50 -13.63
CA ARG A 831 -36.20 9.17 -13.94
C ARG A 831 -35.08 8.14 -14.11
N LEU A 832 -34.01 8.49 -14.81
CA LEU A 832 -32.84 7.62 -14.94
C LEU A 832 -32.15 7.38 -13.59
N MET A 833 -32.06 8.40 -12.73
CA MET A 833 -31.55 8.24 -11.35
C MET A 833 -32.43 7.30 -10.52
N LEU A 834 -33.76 7.42 -10.64
CA LEU A 834 -34.68 6.51 -9.96
C LEU A 834 -34.55 5.06 -10.47
N ASN A 835 -34.31 4.88 -11.78
CA ASN A 835 -34.02 3.57 -12.36
C ASN A 835 -32.71 2.99 -11.79
N MET A 836 -31.66 3.80 -11.68
CA MET A 836 -30.40 3.38 -11.04
C MET A 836 -30.62 2.93 -9.59
N PHE A 837 -31.46 3.64 -8.82
CA PHE A 837 -31.79 3.27 -7.45
C PHE A 837 -32.55 1.94 -7.38
N TYR A 838 -33.55 1.75 -8.25
CA TYR A 838 -34.27 0.47 -8.34
C TYR A 838 -33.32 -0.71 -8.63
N TYR A 839 -32.43 -0.57 -9.62
CA TYR A 839 -31.47 -1.61 -9.99
C TYR A 839 -30.32 -1.80 -8.99
N THR A 840 -30.20 -0.92 -8.00
CA THR A 840 -29.31 -1.14 -6.85
C THR A 840 -29.87 -2.29 -5.98
N PHE A 841 -31.20 -2.37 -5.84
CA PHE A 841 -31.87 -3.41 -5.05
C PHE A 841 -32.33 -4.62 -5.87
N TYR A 842 -32.85 -4.42 -7.08
CA TYR A 842 -33.38 -5.49 -7.93
C TYR A 842 -32.52 -5.72 -9.18
N ARG A 843 -32.58 -6.92 -9.78
CA ARG A 843 -31.79 -7.29 -10.97
C ARG A 843 -32.64 -7.75 -12.16
N SER A 844 -33.90 -7.37 -12.18
CA SER A 844 -34.81 -7.63 -13.30
C SER A 844 -35.76 -6.45 -13.44
N GLU A 845 -36.50 -6.39 -14.53
CA GLU A 845 -37.55 -5.39 -14.73
C GLU A 845 -38.68 -5.47 -13.67
N PRO A 846 -39.36 -4.35 -13.35
CA PRO A 846 -40.40 -4.27 -12.33
C PRO A 846 -41.51 -5.32 -12.46
N LYS A 847 -41.98 -5.56 -13.68
CA LYS A 847 -43.07 -6.52 -13.97
C LYS A 847 -42.74 -7.94 -13.53
N LYS A 848 -41.48 -8.38 -13.67
CA LYS A 848 -41.03 -9.69 -13.19
C LYS A 848 -40.99 -9.80 -11.67
N GLN A 849 -40.81 -8.67 -10.98
CA GLN A 849 -40.84 -8.59 -9.52
C GLN A 849 -42.26 -8.37 -8.98
N GLY A 850 -43.27 -8.32 -9.85
CA GLY A 850 -44.67 -8.10 -9.48
C GLY A 850 -45.05 -6.63 -9.25
N PHE A 851 -44.27 -5.69 -9.78
CA PHE A 851 -44.56 -4.25 -9.73
C PHE A 851 -45.04 -3.75 -11.10
N LEU A 852 -45.91 -2.74 -11.09
CA LEU A 852 -46.45 -2.09 -12.29
C LEU A 852 -45.39 -1.24 -12.99
N ASP A 853 -44.65 -0.45 -12.20
CA ASP A 853 -43.62 0.49 -12.64
C ASP A 853 -42.50 0.62 -11.60
N ILE A 854 -41.47 1.42 -11.91
CA ILE A 854 -40.33 1.64 -10.99
C ILE A 854 -40.76 2.45 -9.76
N ASN A 855 -41.71 3.37 -9.87
CA ASN A 855 -42.16 4.19 -8.74
C ASN A 855 -42.79 3.31 -7.64
N GLN A 856 -43.69 2.40 -8.02
CA GLN A 856 -44.31 1.46 -7.11
C GLN A 856 -43.28 0.53 -6.46
N ALA A 857 -42.30 0.08 -7.24
CA ALA A 857 -41.23 -0.76 -6.72
C ALA A 857 -40.37 -0.01 -5.69
N VAL A 858 -39.98 1.24 -5.98
CA VAL A 858 -39.21 2.08 -5.05
C VAL A 858 -40.03 2.37 -3.79
N GLN A 859 -41.32 2.69 -3.91
CA GLN A 859 -42.22 2.87 -2.76
C GLN A 859 -42.29 1.61 -1.88
N SER A 860 -42.23 0.42 -2.49
CA SER A 860 -42.18 -0.84 -1.74
C SER A 860 -40.85 -1.07 -1.02
N ILE A 861 -39.73 -0.55 -1.52
CA ILE A 861 -38.43 -0.61 -0.82
C ILE A 861 -38.49 0.25 0.44
N VAL A 862 -39.12 1.43 0.34
CA VAL A 862 -39.10 2.46 1.39
C VAL A 862 -40.36 2.47 2.27
N SER A 863 -41.18 1.41 2.18
CA SER A 863 -42.43 1.30 2.91
C SER A 863 -42.23 1.15 4.41
N CYS A 864 -41.11 0.55 4.83
CA CYS A 864 -40.68 0.49 6.22
C CYS A 864 -39.89 1.75 6.56
N LYS A 865 -40.34 2.48 7.57
CA LYS A 865 -39.73 3.74 8.02
C LYS A 865 -38.28 3.50 8.45
N GLU A 866 -38.05 2.48 9.28
CA GLU A 866 -36.75 2.16 9.86
C GLU A 866 -35.73 1.84 8.75
N PHE A 867 -36.13 1.04 7.76
CA PHE A 867 -35.28 0.69 6.62
C PHE A 867 -35.00 1.89 5.71
N ARG A 868 -36.02 2.73 5.45
CA ARG A 868 -35.85 3.98 4.69
C ARG A 868 -34.89 4.94 5.39
N ASP A 869 -35.08 5.16 6.68
CA ASP A 869 -34.26 6.07 7.47
C ASP A 869 -32.80 5.57 7.52
N GLU A 870 -32.58 4.24 7.57
CA GLU A 870 -31.24 3.64 7.45
C GLU A 870 -30.59 3.89 6.07
N ILE A 871 -31.35 3.72 4.97
CA ILE A 871 -30.85 4.05 3.62
C ILE A 871 -30.46 5.53 3.55
N VAL A 872 -31.30 6.44 4.06
CA VAL A 872 -31.03 7.88 4.07
C VAL A 872 -29.77 8.18 4.89
N GLU A 873 -29.56 7.53 6.04
CA GLU A 873 -28.33 7.69 6.84
C GLU A 873 -27.09 7.21 6.09
N ILE A 874 -27.15 6.09 5.37
CA ILE A 874 -26.04 5.63 4.52
C ILE A 874 -25.73 6.67 3.43
N LEU A 875 -26.76 7.19 2.74
CA LEU A 875 -26.57 8.18 1.67
C LEU A 875 -26.00 9.50 2.21
N LYS A 876 -26.46 9.96 3.39
CA LYS A 876 -25.93 11.15 4.06
C LYS A 876 -24.49 10.95 4.52
N HIS A 877 -24.17 9.78 5.07
CA HIS A 877 -22.79 9.41 5.42
C HIS A 877 -21.89 9.47 4.19
N ASN A 878 -22.30 8.83 3.08
CA ASN A 878 -21.54 8.88 1.83
C ASN A 878 -21.36 10.31 1.32
N TYR A 879 -22.42 11.13 1.36
CA TYR A 879 -22.37 12.53 0.92
C TYR A 879 -21.41 13.38 1.76
N ALA A 880 -21.40 13.18 3.08
CA ALA A 880 -20.50 13.88 4.00
C ALA A 880 -19.01 13.49 3.81
N HIS A 881 -18.74 12.31 3.26
CA HIS A 881 -17.40 11.73 3.10
C HIS A 881 -16.83 11.80 1.67
N ILE A 882 -17.44 12.56 0.75
CA ILE A 882 -16.88 12.78 -0.59
C ILE A 882 -15.60 13.60 -0.47
N ASN A 883 -14.50 13.08 -1.02
CA ASN A 883 -13.15 13.63 -0.88
C ASN A 883 -12.56 14.17 -2.20
N PHE A 884 -13.37 14.29 -3.26
CA PHE A 884 -12.97 14.80 -4.57
C PHE A 884 -14.05 15.68 -5.21
N VAL A 885 -13.66 16.44 -6.23
CA VAL A 885 -14.59 17.27 -7.02
C VAL A 885 -15.15 16.43 -8.17
N ASP A 886 -16.37 15.92 -8.04
CA ASP A 886 -17.06 15.32 -9.18
C ASP A 886 -17.38 16.39 -10.25
N LYS A 887 -17.32 15.98 -11.52
CA LYS A 887 -17.63 16.83 -12.68
C LYS A 887 -18.76 16.21 -13.46
N LYS A 888 -19.69 17.02 -13.96
CA LYS A 888 -20.73 16.54 -14.87
C LYS A 888 -20.08 16.02 -16.16
N ASN A 889 -20.57 14.89 -16.66
CA ASN A 889 -20.16 14.37 -17.97
C ASN A 889 -20.53 15.36 -19.09
N LYS A 890 -19.83 15.26 -20.23
CA LYS A 890 -20.02 16.11 -21.41
C LYS A 890 -20.75 15.39 -22.55
N PHE A 891 -21.52 14.35 -22.26
CA PHE A 891 -22.31 13.66 -23.28
C PHE A 891 -23.37 14.59 -23.88
N PRO A 892 -23.71 14.45 -25.18
CA PRO A 892 -24.75 15.26 -25.81
C PRO A 892 -26.18 14.76 -25.49
N PHE A 893 -26.31 13.70 -24.71
CA PHE A 893 -27.58 13.10 -24.29
C PHE A 893 -27.67 13.10 -22.76
N VAL A 894 -28.88 12.94 -22.22
CA VAL A 894 -29.11 12.92 -20.78
C VAL A 894 -28.46 11.67 -20.17
N CYS A 895 -27.52 11.88 -19.25
CA CYS A 895 -26.84 10.81 -18.53
C CYS A 895 -26.57 11.25 -17.08
N PRO A 896 -27.09 10.52 -16.08
CA PRO A 896 -26.94 10.87 -14.66
C PRO A 896 -25.57 10.48 -14.06
N LEU A 897 -24.60 10.03 -14.87
CA LEU A 897 -23.28 9.63 -14.39
C LEU A 897 -22.32 10.82 -14.32
N ASP A 898 -21.65 11.01 -13.20
CA ASP A 898 -20.65 12.05 -12.98
C ASP A 898 -19.25 11.46 -13.07
N LEU A 899 -18.32 12.26 -13.59
CA LEU A 899 -16.93 11.88 -13.76
C LEU A 899 -16.28 11.64 -12.39
N HIS A 900 -15.44 10.61 -12.35
CA HIS A 900 -14.65 10.16 -11.20
C HIS A 900 -15.47 9.56 -10.06
N CYS A 901 -16.79 9.41 -10.24
CA CYS A 901 -17.66 8.70 -9.33
C CYS A 901 -17.68 7.19 -9.60
N THR A 902 -18.05 6.43 -8.57
CA THR A 902 -18.14 4.97 -8.59
C THR A 902 -19.57 4.49 -8.82
N TYR A 903 -19.71 3.51 -9.71
CA TYR A 903 -20.99 2.92 -10.09
C TYR A 903 -20.87 1.41 -10.27
N SER A 904 -21.90 0.67 -9.87
CA SER A 904 -22.01 -0.75 -10.21
C SER A 904 -22.37 -0.93 -11.68
N THR A 905 -22.11 -2.12 -12.24
CA THR A 905 -22.56 -2.47 -13.60
C THR A 905 -24.07 -2.27 -13.76
N ASP A 906 -24.84 -2.67 -12.76
CA ASP A 906 -26.31 -2.56 -12.73
C ASP A 906 -26.74 -1.07 -12.87
N GLN A 907 -26.08 -0.17 -12.14
CA GLN A 907 -26.32 1.28 -12.21
C GLN A 907 -25.90 1.90 -13.54
N ILE A 908 -24.75 1.49 -14.11
CA ILE A 908 -24.27 2.00 -15.40
C ILE A 908 -25.23 1.61 -16.52
N LEU A 909 -25.67 0.35 -16.57
CA LEU A 909 -26.63 -0.11 -17.58
C LEU A 909 -27.99 0.60 -17.46
N ALA A 910 -28.44 0.88 -16.24
CA ALA A 910 -29.64 1.67 -16.00
C ALA A 910 -29.49 3.14 -16.46
N ALA A 911 -28.34 3.76 -16.18
CA ALA A 911 -28.05 5.15 -16.57
C ALA A 911 -28.00 5.37 -18.09
N PHE A 912 -27.60 4.35 -18.86
CA PHE A 912 -27.64 4.38 -20.33
C PHE A 912 -29.00 3.96 -20.92
N GLY A 913 -29.98 3.61 -20.07
CA GLY A 913 -31.31 3.15 -20.47
C GLY A 913 -31.35 1.72 -21.04
N PHE A 914 -30.24 0.96 -20.90
CA PHE A 914 -30.18 -0.44 -21.33
C PHE A 914 -31.05 -1.34 -20.44
N TRP A 915 -31.02 -1.05 -19.15
CA TRP A 915 -31.92 -1.61 -18.15
C TRP A 915 -32.98 -0.56 -17.82
N ASN A 916 -34.24 -0.90 -18.02
CA ASN A 916 -35.37 0.01 -17.89
C ASN A 916 -36.65 -0.74 -17.48
N GLU A 917 -37.77 -0.02 -17.38
CA GLU A 917 -39.05 -0.58 -16.92
C GLU A 917 -39.54 -1.81 -17.71
N GLU A 918 -39.14 -1.94 -18.98
CA GLU A 918 -39.60 -3.00 -19.86
C GLU A 918 -38.64 -4.18 -19.92
N LYS A 919 -37.33 -3.93 -19.85
CA LYS A 919 -36.30 -4.95 -20.07
C LYS A 919 -35.04 -4.76 -19.23
N ALA A 920 -34.52 -5.88 -18.73
CA ALA A 920 -33.19 -5.99 -18.14
C ALA A 920 -32.44 -7.19 -18.74
N PRO A 921 -31.93 -7.08 -19.99
CA PRO A 921 -31.22 -8.18 -20.64
C PRO A 921 -29.92 -8.53 -19.92
N ALA A 922 -29.56 -9.82 -19.94
CA ALA A 922 -28.31 -10.30 -19.36
C ALA A 922 -27.11 -9.66 -20.06
N PHE A 923 -26.19 -9.12 -19.27
CA PHE A 923 -24.96 -8.51 -19.75
C PHE A 923 -23.76 -9.36 -19.32
N ARG A 924 -22.99 -9.84 -20.31
CA ARG A 924 -21.83 -10.71 -20.10
C ARG A 924 -20.58 -10.24 -20.86
N GLU A 925 -20.71 -9.15 -21.62
CA GLU A 925 -19.65 -8.63 -22.48
C GLU A 925 -18.86 -7.56 -21.72
N GLY A 926 -17.53 -7.47 -21.90
CA GLY A 926 -16.72 -6.41 -21.28
C GLY A 926 -16.87 -5.02 -21.94
N VAL A 927 -17.60 -4.95 -23.05
CA VAL A 927 -17.79 -3.74 -23.86
C VAL A 927 -19.22 -3.71 -24.38
N LYS A 928 -19.84 -2.53 -24.45
CA LYS A 928 -21.16 -2.36 -25.05
C LYS A 928 -21.22 -1.14 -25.97
N TYR A 929 -21.70 -1.34 -27.19
CA TYR A 929 -22.03 -0.27 -28.12
C TYR A 929 -23.52 0.12 -28.01
N PHE A 930 -23.79 1.40 -27.81
CA PHE A 930 -25.11 2.02 -27.86
C PHE A 930 -25.28 2.78 -29.17
N GLU A 931 -25.91 2.14 -30.15
CA GLU A 931 -26.08 2.69 -31.49
C GLU A 931 -26.91 3.97 -31.51
N ASP A 932 -27.97 4.03 -30.69
CA ASP A 932 -28.83 5.20 -30.49
C ASP A 932 -28.06 6.42 -29.95
N LYS A 933 -27.00 6.17 -29.17
CA LYS A 933 -26.17 7.20 -28.52
C LYS A 933 -24.81 7.38 -29.21
N LYS A 934 -24.50 6.59 -30.24
CA LYS A 934 -23.17 6.48 -30.88
C LYS A 934 -22.02 6.41 -29.86
N THR A 935 -22.18 5.59 -28.82
CA THR A 935 -21.23 5.54 -27.69
C THR A 935 -20.89 4.10 -27.34
N ASP A 936 -19.60 3.77 -27.29
CA ASP A 936 -19.08 2.53 -26.71
C ASP A 936 -18.66 2.76 -25.26
N ILE A 937 -19.09 1.88 -24.35
CA ILE A 937 -18.63 1.86 -22.96
C ILE A 937 -17.74 0.64 -22.71
N PHE A 938 -16.61 0.84 -22.05
CA PHE A 938 -15.64 -0.21 -21.73
C PHE A 938 -15.63 -0.45 -20.22
N PHE A 939 -15.89 -1.70 -19.81
CA PHE A 939 -15.73 -2.16 -18.43
C PHE A 939 -14.36 -2.81 -18.28
N ILE A 940 -13.43 -2.09 -17.65
CA ILE A 940 -12.03 -2.49 -17.54
C ILE A 940 -11.75 -2.90 -16.09
N THR A 941 -11.27 -4.13 -15.92
CA THR A 941 -10.77 -4.61 -14.64
C THR A 941 -9.26 -4.77 -14.78
N LEU A 942 -8.48 -3.96 -14.05
CA LEU A 942 -7.03 -3.92 -14.15
C LEU A 942 -6.39 -5.25 -13.73
N ASN A 943 -6.92 -5.87 -12.65
CA ASN A 943 -6.47 -7.18 -12.19
C ASN A 943 -7.57 -8.24 -12.32
N LYS A 944 -7.38 -9.17 -13.26
CA LYS A 944 -8.39 -10.19 -13.65
C LYS A 944 -8.35 -11.47 -12.80
N SER A 945 -7.30 -11.67 -11.99
CA SER A 945 -7.07 -12.85 -11.15
C SER A 945 -7.32 -12.55 -9.67
N ASP A 946 -8.00 -13.47 -8.97
CA ASP A 946 -8.19 -13.38 -7.52
C ASP A 946 -6.97 -13.90 -6.73
N LYS A 947 -6.06 -14.64 -7.39
CA LYS A 947 -4.76 -15.06 -6.83
C LYS A 947 -3.84 -13.85 -6.71
N ASP A 948 -3.09 -13.79 -5.60
CA ASP A 948 -2.23 -12.66 -5.23
C ASP A 948 -1.25 -12.21 -6.34
N PHE A 949 -0.88 -13.12 -7.27
CA PHE A 949 -0.12 -12.79 -8.47
C PHE A 949 -0.39 -13.81 -9.60
N SER A 950 -0.55 -13.34 -10.85
CA SER A 950 -0.67 -14.18 -12.05
C SER A 950 0.08 -13.54 -13.23
N PRO A 951 1.25 -14.06 -13.63
CA PRO A 951 2.10 -13.48 -14.68
C PRO A 951 1.39 -13.34 -16.03
N SER A 952 0.42 -14.21 -16.32
CA SER A 952 -0.29 -14.27 -17.61
C SER A 952 -1.41 -13.23 -17.77
N THR A 953 -1.82 -12.56 -16.67
CA THR A 953 -2.90 -11.55 -16.68
C THR A 953 -2.40 -10.13 -16.44
N LEU A 954 -1.15 -9.97 -15.99
CA LEU A 954 -0.49 -8.67 -15.91
C LEU A 954 -0.26 -8.13 -17.33
N TYR A 955 -0.25 -6.80 -17.49
CA TYR A 955 0.09 -6.08 -18.73
C TYR A 955 -0.96 -5.99 -19.86
N GLU A 956 -2.16 -6.57 -19.74
CA GLU A 956 -3.18 -6.41 -20.80
C GLU A 956 -3.81 -5.00 -20.82
N ASP A 957 -4.19 -4.45 -19.66
CA ASP A 957 -4.87 -3.16 -19.53
C ASP A 957 -4.21 -2.33 -18.39
N TYR A 958 -3.75 -1.12 -18.68
CA TYR A 958 -2.97 -0.30 -17.72
C TYR A 958 -2.99 1.20 -18.06
N ALA A 959 -2.78 2.08 -17.08
CA ALA A 959 -2.52 3.49 -17.35
C ALA A 959 -1.04 3.70 -17.68
N ILE A 960 -0.77 4.55 -18.67
CA ILE A 960 0.60 4.99 -19.03
C ILE A 960 0.97 6.25 -18.22
N ASN A 961 0.02 7.17 -18.06
CA ASN A 961 0.11 8.38 -17.23
C ASN A 961 -1.31 8.93 -16.94
N GLU A 962 -1.43 10.12 -16.35
CA GLU A 962 -2.73 10.73 -16.04
C GLU A 962 -3.69 10.94 -17.24
N HIS A 963 -3.17 10.94 -18.48
CA HIS A 963 -3.94 11.17 -19.70
C HIS A 963 -4.00 9.96 -20.63
N LEU A 964 -3.06 9.03 -20.54
CA LEU A 964 -2.91 7.93 -21.50
C LEU A 964 -3.24 6.59 -20.85
N PHE A 965 -4.07 5.80 -21.52
CA PHE A 965 -4.54 4.49 -21.06
C PHE A 965 -4.34 3.42 -22.14
N HIS A 966 -3.66 2.34 -21.81
CA HIS A 966 -3.51 1.15 -22.65
C HIS A 966 -4.66 0.18 -22.39
N TRP A 967 -5.31 -0.27 -23.46
CA TRP A 967 -6.41 -1.23 -23.40
C TRP A 967 -6.30 -2.26 -24.53
N GLN A 968 -6.59 -3.53 -24.24
CA GLN A 968 -6.58 -4.62 -25.22
C GLN A 968 -8.00 -5.09 -25.60
N THR A 969 -8.25 -5.26 -26.90
CA THR A 969 -9.55 -5.74 -27.41
C THR A 969 -9.81 -7.21 -27.08
N GLN A 970 -11.06 -7.67 -27.26
CA GLN A 970 -11.38 -9.11 -27.23
C GLN A 970 -10.59 -9.89 -28.29
N SER A 971 -10.27 -11.18 -28.03
CA SER A 971 -9.29 -11.95 -28.83
C SER A 971 -9.63 -12.09 -30.33
N ARG A 972 -10.92 -11.97 -30.69
CA ARG A 972 -11.42 -12.15 -32.06
C ARG A 972 -11.35 -10.87 -32.92
N ILE A 973 -11.11 -9.71 -32.30
CA ILE A 973 -11.13 -8.40 -32.96
C ILE A 973 -9.80 -8.17 -33.70
N SER A 974 -9.88 -8.02 -35.02
CA SER A 974 -8.77 -7.58 -35.88
C SER A 974 -9.00 -6.16 -36.38
N GLU A 975 -7.92 -5.52 -36.84
CA GLU A 975 -7.94 -4.20 -37.52
C GLU A 975 -9.01 -4.13 -38.62
N GLU A 976 -9.26 -5.24 -39.31
CA GLU A 976 -10.25 -5.30 -40.39
C GLU A 976 -11.72 -5.38 -39.95
N THR A 977 -11.99 -5.67 -38.67
CA THR A 977 -13.36 -5.79 -38.18
C THR A 977 -14.06 -4.44 -38.12
N ASN A 978 -15.39 -4.43 -38.32
CA ASN A 978 -16.19 -3.21 -38.22
C ASN A 978 -16.07 -2.56 -36.83
N THR A 979 -15.92 -3.36 -35.77
CA THR A 979 -15.69 -2.88 -34.40
C THR A 979 -14.35 -2.15 -34.27
N ALA A 980 -13.25 -2.73 -34.75
CA ALA A 980 -11.95 -2.07 -34.73
C ALA A 980 -11.94 -0.79 -35.58
N LYS A 981 -12.54 -0.83 -36.78
CA LYS A 981 -12.70 0.35 -37.64
C LYS A 981 -13.48 1.46 -36.93
N ARG A 982 -14.53 1.12 -36.17
CA ARG A 982 -15.26 2.09 -35.34
C ARG A 982 -14.36 2.71 -34.27
N TYR A 983 -13.52 1.93 -33.59
CA TYR A 983 -12.60 2.46 -32.56
C TYR A 983 -11.51 3.35 -33.16
N ILE A 984 -10.87 2.94 -34.25
CA ILE A 984 -9.77 3.67 -34.90
C ILE A 984 -10.29 4.97 -35.53
N HIS A 985 -11.44 4.91 -36.20
CA HIS A 985 -12.06 6.03 -36.90
C HIS A 985 -13.18 6.71 -36.09
N HIS A 986 -13.16 6.57 -34.75
CA HIS A 986 -14.26 7.03 -33.90
C HIS A 986 -14.50 8.54 -34.05
N ARG A 987 -13.43 9.35 -34.19
CA ARG A 987 -13.53 10.80 -34.43
C ARG A 987 -14.22 11.14 -35.76
N GLN A 988 -13.94 10.38 -36.82
CA GLN A 988 -14.53 10.62 -38.15
C GLN A 988 -16.00 10.19 -38.21
N THR A 989 -16.35 9.15 -37.44
CA THR A 989 -17.69 8.57 -37.38
C THR A 989 -18.56 9.18 -36.28
N GLU A 990 -18.03 10.17 -35.55
CA GLU A 990 -18.64 10.79 -34.36
C GLU A 990 -19.00 9.80 -33.24
N ASN A 991 -18.35 8.64 -33.22
CA ASN A 991 -18.49 7.67 -32.15
C ASN A 991 -17.65 8.09 -30.93
N ARG A 992 -18.23 7.93 -29.75
CA ARG A 992 -17.59 8.23 -28.46
C ARG A 992 -17.19 6.95 -27.75
N ILE A 993 -16.08 7.02 -27.01
CA ILE A 993 -15.57 5.91 -26.22
C ILE A 993 -15.52 6.36 -24.76
N ALA A 994 -16.13 5.62 -23.85
CA ALA A 994 -16.22 5.95 -22.43
C ALA A 994 -15.67 4.82 -21.56
N LEU A 995 -14.79 5.15 -20.60
CA LEU A 995 -14.03 4.18 -19.82
C LEU A 995 -14.57 4.09 -18.39
N PHE A 996 -14.90 2.87 -17.97
CA PHE A 996 -15.26 2.51 -16.60
C PHE A 996 -14.22 1.54 -16.07
N VAL A 997 -13.44 1.97 -15.08
CA VAL A 997 -12.26 1.23 -14.61
C VAL A 997 -12.43 0.84 -13.15
N ARG A 998 -12.07 -0.40 -12.82
CA ARG A 998 -11.91 -0.87 -11.44
C ARG A 998 -10.60 -1.61 -11.29
N GLU A 999 -10.06 -1.59 -10.08
CA GLU A 999 -8.79 -2.27 -9.81
C GLU A 999 -8.97 -3.79 -9.74
N TYR A 1000 -9.92 -4.26 -8.95
CA TYR A 1000 -10.19 -5.68 -8.69
C TYR A 1000 -11.63 -6.05 -9.02
N LYS A 1001 -11.92 -7.36 -9.17
CA LYS A 1001 -13.29 -7.85 -9.27
C LYS A 1001 -14.04 -7.75 -7.94
N GLU A 1002 -13.36 -8.05 -6.85
CA GLU A 1002 -13.90 -8.02 -5.49
C GLU A 1002 -12.95 -7.29 -4.53
N GLU A 1003 -13.52 -6.51 -3.61
CA GLU A 1003 -12.84 -5.78 -2.54
C GLU A 1003 -13.67 -5.91 -1.26
N ASN A 1004 -13.03 -6.19 -0.11
CA ASN A 1004 -13.72 -6.40 1.18
C ASN A 1004 -14.85 -7.47 1.12
N ASN A 1005 -14.68 -8.50 0.27
CA ASN A 1005 -15.68 -9.54 -0.05
C ASN A 1005 -16.95 -9.03 -0.76
N TYR A 1006 -16.89 -7.85 -1.40
CA TYR A 1006 -17.96 -7.30 -2.23
C TYR A 1006 -17.49 -7.13 -3.67
N THR A 1007 -18.41 -7.16 -4.63
CA THR A 1007 -18.08 -6.81 -6.01
C THR A 1007 -17.70 -5.33 -6.08
N SER A 1008 -16.49 -5.03 -6.56
CA SER A 1008 -15.98 -3.66 -6.63
C SER A 1008 -16.73 -2.87 -7.70
N PRO A 1009 -17.12 -1.60 -7.40
CA PRO A 1009 -17.72 -0.69 -8.37
C PRO A 1009 -16.68 -0.23 -9.39
N PHE A 1010 -17.14 0.35 -10.49
CA PHE A 1010 -16.30 0.97 -11.50
C PHE A 1010 -16.26 2.48 -11.34
N VAL A 1011 -15.08 3.07 -11.44
CA VAL A 1011 -14.89 4.53 -11.52
C VAL A 1011 -15.07 4.98 -12.97
N PHE A 1012 -15.88 6.01 -13.19
CA PHE A 1012 -16.09 6.58 -14.51
C PHE A 1012 -14.98 7.59 -14.87
N LEU A 1013 -14.12 7.26 -15.84
CA LEU A 1013 -13.01 8.11 -16.27
C LEU A 1013 -13.38 9.11 -17.37
N GLY A 1014 -14.60 9.04 -17.90
CA GLY A 1014 -15.05 9.91 -18.97
C GLY A 1014 -14.72 9.41 -20.38
N GLU A 1015 -14.76 10.35 -21.32
CA GLU A 1015 -14.52 10.09 -22.74
C GLU A 1015 -13.03 9.97 -23.05
N ALA A 1016 -12.69 9.08 -23.97
CA ALA A 1016 -11.34 8.87 -24.46
C ALA A 1016 -11.25 8.94 -25.98
N GLU A 1017 -10.05 9.26 -26.46
CA GLU A 1017 -9.75 9.46 -27.87
C GLU A 1017 -8.60 8.58 -28.34
N TYR A 1018 -8.73 8.02 -29.53
CA TYR A 1018 -7.75 7.12 -30.10
C TYR A 1018 -6.40 7.82 -30.36
N VAL A 1019 -5.30 7.17 -29.98
CA VAL A 1019 -3.92 7.66 -30.22
C VAL A 1019 -3.19 6.75 -31.20
N LYS A 1020 -2.99 5.48 -30.82
CA LYS A 1020 -2.29 4.46 -31.64
C LYS A 1020 -2.76 3.05 -31.29
N HIS A 1021 -2.51 2.09 -32.17
CA HIS A 1021 -2.67 0.67 -31.86
C HIS A 1021 -1.49 -0.16 -32.38
N GLU A 1022 -1.31 -1.34 -31.78
CA GLU A 1022 -0.32 -2.35 -32.15
C GLU A 1022 -0.95 -3.75 -31.99
N GLY A 1023 -0.44 -4.74 -32.74
CA GLY A 1023 -0.97 -6.11 -32.71
C GLY A 1023 -2.25 -6.31 -33.52
N ASN A 1024 -2.60 -7.58 -33.77
CA ASN A 1024 -3.78 -7.97 -34.53
C ASN A 1024 -4.33 -9.30 -34.00
N LYS A 1025 -5.57 -9.30 -33.48
CA LYS A 1025 -6.23 -10.42 -32.77
C LYS A 1025 -5.47 -10.93 -31.52
N PRO A 1026 -5.57 -10.23 -30.37
CA PRO A 1026 -6.25 -8.95 -30.13
C PRO A 1026 -5.41 -7.74 -30.56
N MET A 1027 -6.05 -6.57 -30.63
CA MET A 1027 -5.38 -5.29 -30.80
C MET A 1027 -5.14 -4.63 -29.45
N SER A 1028 -3.95 -4.07 -29.26
CA SER A 1028 -3.61 -3.19 -28.15
C SER A 1028 -3.78 -1.74 -28.58
N ILE A 1029 -4.64 -0.96 -27.92
CA ILE A 1029 -4.96 0.42 -28.26
C ILE A 1029 -4.54 1.35 -27.11
N VAL A 1030 -3.88 2.45 -27.47
CA VAL A 1030 -3.63 3.56 -26.55
C VAL A 1030 -4.70 4.62 -26.74
N TRP A 1031 -5.42 4.91 -25.65
CA TRP A 1031 -6.44 5.93 -25.54
C TRP A 1031 -5.90 7.15 -24.79
N ARG A 1032 -6.34 8.35 -25.20
CA ARG A 1032 -6.13 9.60 -24.47
C ARG A 1032 -7.43 10.04 -23.81
N LEU A 1033 -7.47 10.07 -22.49
CA LEU A 1033 -8.59 10.60 -21.72
C LEU A 1033 -8.74 12.11 -21.98
N ARG A 1034 -9.99 12.60 -22.06
CA ARG A 1034 -10.28 14.04 -22.19
C ARG A 1034 -10.12 14.80 -20.88
N GLU A 1035 -10.28 14.10 -19.77
CA GLU A 1035 -10.12 14.64 -18.41
C GLU A 1035 -9.03 13.82 -17.72
N GLU A 1036 -8.26 14.47 -16.85
CA GLU A 1036 -7.20 13.79 -16.09
C GLU A 1036 -7.78 12.71 -15.20
N MET A 1037 -7.16 11.53 -15.22
CA MET A 1037 -7.51 10.44 -14.33
C MET A 1037 -7.36 10.88 -12.87
N PRO A 1038 -8.25 10.46 -11.95
CA PRO A 1038 -8.08 10.69 -10.53
C PRO A 1038 -6.69 10.26 -10.05
N PRO A 1039 -5.95 11.11 -9.30
CA PRO A 1039 -4.61 10.78 -8.82
C PRO A 1039 -4.54 9.46 -8.02
N GLU A 1040 -5.62 9.07 -7.34
CA GLU A 1040 -5.69 7.79 -6.62
C GLU A 1040 -5.65 6.56 -7.54
N LEU A 1041 -6.13 6.69 -8.79
CA LEU A 1041 -6.15 5.60 -9.77
C LEU A 1041 -4.88 5.52 -10.61
N VAL A 1042 -4.09 6.60 -10.73
CA VAL A 1042 -2.87 6.59 -11.55
C VAL A 1042 -1.85 5.57 -11.04
N PRO A 1043 -1.49 5.52 -9.73
CA PRO A 1043 -0.63 4.47 -9.20
C PRO A 1043 -1.26 3.08 -9.40
N ALA A 1044 -2.56 2.94 -9.14
CA ALA A 1044 -3.29 1.68 -9.26
C ALA A 1044 -3.34 1.14 -10.71
N ALA A 1045 -3.37 2.03 -11.69
CA ALA A 1045 -3.39 1.70 -13.11
C ALA A 1045 -1.98 1.58 -13.70
N ASN A 1046 -0.97 2.25 -13.11
CA ASN A 1046 0.45 2.02 -13.39
C ASN A 1046 0.97 0.71 -12.76
N LYS A 1047 0.25 0.08 -11.81
CA LYS A 1047 0.56 -1.24 -11.19
C LYS A 1047 0.76 -2.37 -12.20
N ALA A 1048 0.34 -2.18 -13.45
CA ALA A 1048 0.44 -3.15 -14.53
C ALA A 1048 1.53 -2.83 -15.57
N ILE A 1049 2.40 -1.83 -15.33
CA ILE A 1049 3.64 -1.59 -16.11
C ILE A 1049 4.89 -2.04 -15.34
N GLY A 1050 4.80 -2.22 -14.02
CA GLY A 1050 5.94 -2.55 -13.17
C GLY A 1050 6.13 -4.05 -12.99
#